data_AF-A0A7X7FSX8-F1
#
_entry.id   AF-A0A7X7FSX8-F1
#
_cell.length_a   1.000
_cell.length_b   1.000
_cell.length_c   1.000
_cell.angle_alpha   90.00
_cell.angle_beta   90.00
_cell.angle_gamma   90.00
#
_symmetry.space_group_name_H-M   'P 1'
#
loop_
_entity.id
_entity.type
_entity.pdbx_description
1 polymer ?
#
loop_
_entity_poly.entity_id
_entity_poly.type
_entity_poly.pdbx_seq_one_letter_code
_entity_poly.pdbx_strand_id
1 'polypeptide(L)'
;VGNGGSLTVNGPSILNQGIIQIAYGGMAGGGTLAVTNGTVTGGGAIQFVSAGTLSGALTLESGNLIHGSGGHLTAWLVNRGTVNADVNNSWLSLETGAKTNEGVFSASGGGRLEVRTSINQTDLGRIVAGDSSTVQYYNGSSLSGGTTESSGTGKHFITGQNVTTTLTDITNTGHWLVQDGSIVNLTGSTFTNNGTFEIGGYTGGSGWGTMRLDSNVMLAGSGELLLAPGIVDSPSGFTLTNSATHTIHGRGNLQAAIANQGQVIADYSGGTLSLENAPKSNEAMIKATGGGILAVKTAITQSASGQIAAEDNSRVQYFSGAAVSGGTTASSGTGKHFITGQNVTTTLTDITNTGHWLAENGSYAHLAGSTFTNEGTFEIGGYTGGSGWGTMRLDSSVMLAGSGDLLLAPGIVDSPSGFTLTNSATHTIHGHGKLQAAIDNQGQVIADYSGGTLSLENAPKSNQATMKATGGATLAVKTAITQSASGQIAAEDNSRVQYFSGAAVSGGTTASSGSGFHLVSGGGVSITLNDVTNTGNWLAENGSIVNLAGSTFTNDGTFEIGGYTGGSGRATLMPADGMTLQGSGTLLLTPGYVNSPTPVTMTNAAGHTISGSGGRIYSNVTVNNLGTIEANGGTVELQTAPTQFSGTTLTGGTWKAINGSLTVGGSPAVTTNQATVALSGSSSAFAPINSLADNQGSFSILGGRTFNTAGALTNSGTIEIDVSSKLAINGGYTQTAGMTSVDGTLSTTTGMVLSGGELAGTGTINGATTVEAGATLSPGHSAGVLTFQRLALNSGAIYNFEIDGPNADRIDIIGSGDVFTLASGGVFTINLDVLNPTGALSEYALFHWVGSTAIPADTTWLVTGAPGVSGVVEIRPDLNSIMLTNVTVPEPLSIGLFVAAAMGLLARRRSR
;
A
#
# COMPACT_ATOMS: atom_id res chain seq x y z
N VAL A 1 -75.72 44.48 22.06
CA VAL A 1 -76.44 44.11 20.83
C VAL A 1 -76.72 42.62 20.85
N GLY A 2 -77.98 42.17 20.78
CA GLY A 2 -78.36 40.75 20.85
C GLY A 2 -79.75 40.47 20.23
N ASN A 3 -80.23 39.21 20.29
CA ASN A 3 -81.53 38.77 19.70
C ASN A 3 -81.67 39.03 18.19
N GLY A 4 -80.62 38.80 17.40
CA GLY A 4 -80.61 39.11 15.97
C GLY A 4 -80.67 40.60 15.64
N GLY A 5 -80.60 41.48 16.65
CA GLY A 5 -80.62 42.93 16.46
C GLY A 5 -79.33 43.45 15.83
N SER A 6 -79.46 44.52 15.03
CA SER A 6 -78.33 45.26 14.46
C SER A 6 -78.23 46.64 15.08
N LEU A 7 -77.05 47.01 15.57
CA LEU A 7 -76.70 48.38 15.94
C LEU A 7 -75.76 48.93 14.87
N THR A 8 -76.24 49.91 14.11
CA THR A 8 -75.40 50.62 13.14
C THR A 8 -74.91 51.92 13.74
N VAL A 9 -73.58 52.10 13.80
CA VAL A 9 -72.94 53.34 14.23
C VAL A 9 -72.40 54.07 13.01
N ASN A 10 -72.96 55.25 12.75
CA ASN A 10 -72.59 56.13 11.64
C ASN A 10 -71.88 57.37 12.20
N GLY A 11 -70.62 57.57 11.83
CA GLY A 11 -69.83 58.74 12.25
C GLY A 11 -68.32 58.48 12.24
N PRO A 12 -67.49 59.54 12.21
CA PRO A 12 -66.04 59.40 12.05
C PRO A 12 -65.33 58.81 13.28
N SER A 13 -65.95 58.85 14.46
CA SER A 13 -65.37 58.39 15.71
C SER A 13 -66.40 57.81 16.68
N ILE A 14 -66.01 56.77 17.42
CA ILE A 14 -66.76 56.16 18.52
C ILE A 14 -65.90 56.29 19.78
N LEU A 15 -66.26 57.19 20.68
CA LEU A 15 -65.63 57.25 22.00
C LEU A 15 -66.27 56.19 22.91
N ASN A 16 -65.58 55.08 23.11
CA ASN A 16 -65.98 54.01 24.02
C ASN A 16 -65.04 53.98 25.23
N GLN A 17 -65.57 54.26 26.41
CA GLN A 17 -64.86 54.12 27.69
C GLN A 17 -65.38 52.94 28.52
N GLY A 18 -66.37 52.20 28.00
CA GLY A 18 -67.04 51.07 28.68
C GLY A 18 -66.96 49.78 27.85
N ILE A 19 -67.98 48.93 27.95
CA ILE A 19 -68.06 47.67 27.21
C ILE A 19 -69.25 47.72 26.25
N ILE A 20 -68.99 47.55 24.95
CA ILE A 20 -70.03 47.29 23.94
C ILE A 20 -70.12 45.77 23.77
N GLN A 21 -71.13 45.16 24.39
CA GLN A 21 -71.34 43.72 24.30
C GLN A 21 -72.13 43.33 23.05
N ILE A 22 -71.66 42.32 22.33
CA ILE A 22 -72.33 41.67 21.20
C ILE A 22 -72.62 40.23 21.63
N ALA A 23 -73.91 39.87 21.71
CA ALA A 23 -74.37 38.62 22.29
C ALA A 23 -75.29 37.84 21.35
N TYR A 24 -75.34 36.52 21.56
CA TYR A 24 -76.33 35.63 20.96
C TYR A 24 -77.70 35.86 21.59
N GLY A 25 -78.77 35.79 20.79
CA GLY A 25 -80.13 35.87 21.32
C GLY A 25 -81.04 34.74 20.88
N GLY A 26 -80.58 33.49 21.08
CA GLY A 26 -81.40 32.31 20.86
C GLY A 26 -81.76 32.09 19.38
N MET A 27 -83.00 31.67 19.12
CA MET A 27 -83.49 31.28 17.79
C MET A 27 -83.42 32.39 16.71
N ALA A 28 -83.21 33.66 17.10
CA ALA A 28 -83.14 34.81 16.20
C ALA A 28 -81.73 35.09 15.63
N GLY A 29 -80.72 34.32 16.02
CA GLY A 29 -79.34 34.50 15.57
C GLY A 29 -78.52 35.52 16.39
N GLY A 30 -77.31 35.78 15.92
CA GLY A 30 -76.32 36.68 16.55
C GLY A 30 -76.65 38.16 16.41
N GLY A 31 -76.33 38.97 17.44
CA GLY A 31 -76.35 40.43 17.31
C GLY A 31 -75.26 40.94 16.36
N THR A 32 -75.54 42.01 15.62
CA THR A 32 -74.58 42.64 14.70
C THR A 32 -74.26 44.08 15.12
N LEU A 33 -72.98 44.40 15.35
CA LEU A 33 -72.51 45.78 15.42
C LEU A 33 -71.93 46.17 14.05
N ALA A 34 -72.58 47.08 13.34
CA ALA A 34 -72.13 47.59 12.06
C ALA A 34 -71.53 48.99 12.22
N VAL A 35 -70.26 49.17 11.86
CA VAL A 35 -69.57 50.47 11.94
C VAL A 35 -69.26 50.97 10.54
N THR A 36 -69.75 52.15 10.18
CA THR A 36 -69.53 52.74 8.84
C THR A 36 -68.36 53.74 8.89
N ASN A 37 -67.12 53.27 8.69
CA ASN A 37 -65.88 54.08 8.69
C ASN A 37 -65.68 54.91 9.98
N GLY A 38 -65.63 54.24 11.14
CA GLY A 38 -65.47 54.88 12.45
C GLY A 38 -64.15 54.55 13.16
N THR A 39 -63.58 55.52 13.86
CA THR A 39 -62.40 55.32 14.73
C THR A 39 -62.85 55.08 16.18
N VAL A 40 -62.60 53.91 16.74
CA VAL A 40 -62.90 53.56 18.15
C VAL A 40 -61.77 54.06 19.05
N THR A 41 -62.10 54.93 19.99
CA THR A 41 -61.17 55.54 20.96
C THR A 41 -61.74 55.44 22.39
N GLY A 42 -60.96 55.83 23.40
CA GLY A 42 -61.45 55.95 24.79
C GLY A 42 -61.04 54.83 25.74
N GLY A 43 -60.39 53.77 25.24
CA GLY A 43 -59.82 52.69 26.05
C GLY A 43 -60.83 51.61 26.49
N GLY A 44 -62.05 51.65 25.95
CA GLY A 44 -63.09 50.67 26.22
C GLY A 44 -62.95 49.37 25.43
N ALA A 45 -63.85 48.43 25.68
CA ALA A 45 -63.88 47.11 25.04
C ALA A 45 -65.10 46.92 24.13
N ILE A 46 -64.93 46.19 23.04
CA ILE A 46 -66.01 45.51 22.30
C ILE A 46 -65.91 44.03 22.65
N GLN A 47 -66.93 43.49 23.32
CA GLN A 47 -66.89 42.14 23.85
C GLN A 47 -67.90 41.24 23.15
N PHE A 48 -67.44 40.13 22.58
CA PHE A 48 -68.28 39.03 22.12
C PHE A 48 -68.62 38.10 23.29
N VAL A 49 -69.90 37.86 23.53
CA VAL A 49 -70.36 36.94 24.58
C VAL A 49 -70.79 35.60 23.99
N SER A 50 -71.20 35.57 22.71
CA SER A 50 -71.46 34.37 21.89
C SER A 50 -71.98 34.76 20.49
N ALA A 51 -71.50 34.08 19.44
CA ALA A 51 -72.07 34.07 18.07
C ALA A 51 -72.48 35.44 17.49
N GLY A 52 -71.73 36.51 17.79
CA GLY A 52 -72.04 37.89 17.36
C GLY A 52 -71.19 38.34 16.18
N THR A 53 -71.64 39.34 15.43
CA THR A 53 -70.93 39.85 14.25
C THR A 53 -70.52 41.31 14.43
N LEU A 54 -69.25 41.63 14.14
CA LEU A 54 -68.76 43.00 13.93
C LEU A 54 -68.52 43.21 12.43
N SER A 55 -69.25 44.14 11.82
CA SER A 55 -69.23 44.37 10.37
C SER A 55 -68.97 45.84 10.00
N GLY A 56 -68.69 46.09 8.72
CA GLY A 56 -68.40 47.42 8.18
C GLY A 56 -66.91 47.71 8.09
N ALA A 57 -66.47 48.90 8.50
CA ALA A 57 -65.08 49.33 8.49
C ALA A 57 -64.79 50.20 9.72
N LEU A 58 -63.74 49.85 10.47
CA LEU A 58 -63.34 50.60 11.67
C LEU A 58 -61.83 50.63 11.89
N THR A 59 -61.37 51.68 12.56
CA THR A 59 -60.02 51.78 13.13
C THR A 59 -60.11 51.60 14.64
N LEU A 60 -59.39 50.65 15.22
CA LEU A 60 -59.32 50.44 16.67
C LEU A 60 -58.05 51.14 17.18
N GLU A 61 -58.19 52.27 17.87
CA GLU A 61 -57.02 53.01 18.37
C GLU A 61 -56.35 52.31 19.55
N SER A 62 -55.11 52.73 19.86
CA SER A 62 -54.35 52.19 20.98
C SER A 62 -55.12 52.27 22.31
N GLY A 63 -54.95 51.26 23.15
CA GLY A 63 -55.63 51.13 24.44
C GLY A 63 -57.05 50.54 24.37
N ASN A 64 -57.65 50.37 23.19
CA ASN A 64 -58.96 49.75 23.04
C ASN A 64 -58.84 48.23 22.81
N LEU A 65 -59.86 47.48 23.24
CA LEU A 65 -59.88 46.01 23.21
C LEU A 65 -61.06 45.48 22.40
N ILE A 66 -60.84 44.49 21.54
CA ILE A 66 -61.89 43.61 21.02
C ILE A 66 -61.61 42.21 21.56
N HIS A 67 -62.56 41.57 22.25
CA HIS A 67 -62.30 40.27 22.86
C HIS A 67 -63.56 39.43 23.06
N GLY A 68 -63.42 38.21 23.60
CA GLY A 68 -64.52 37.35 23.98
C GLY A 68 -64.67 36.08 23.14
N SER A 69 -65.90 35.53 23.08
CA SER A 69 -66.19 34.18 22.58
C SER A 69 -67.18 34.14 21.40
N GLY A 70 -66.91 33.25 20.45
CA GLY A 70 -67.74 32.94 19.28
C GLY A 70 -67.98 34.13 18.34
N GLY A 71 -67.09 35.11 18.30
CA GLY A 71 -67.28 36.34 17.52
C GLY A 71 -66.86 36.23 16.05
N HIS A 72 -67.67 36.75 15.14
CA HIS A 72 -67.36 36.91 13.72
C HIS A 72 -66.95 38.37 13.42
N LEU A 73 -65.67 38.62 13.20
CA LEU A 73 -65.15 39.94 12.86
C LEU A 73 -65.02 40.06 11.33
N THR A 74 -66.12 40.46 10.69
CA THR A 74 -66.26 40.63 9.23
C THR A 74 -65.85 42.02 8.72
N ALA A 75 -65.64 42.97 9.63
CA ALA A 75 -65.28 44.33 9.30
C ALA A 75 -63.86 44.46 8.70
N TRP A 76 -63.67 45.43 7.81
CA TRP A 76 -62.33 45.95 7.53
C TRP A 76 -61.80 46.61 8.80
N LEU A 77 -60.60 46.23 9.23
CA LEU A 77 -60.05 46.67 10.52
C LEU A 77 -58.65 47.22 10.34
N VAL A 78 -58.43 48.45 10.77
CA VAL A 78 -57.08 48.95 11.10
C VAL A 78 -56.91 48.82 12.61
N ASN A 79 -56.12 47.84 13.06
CA ASN A 79 -55.91 47.54 14.47
C ASN A 79 -54.66 48.24 15.00
N ARG A 80 -54.81 49.27 15.84
CA ARG A 80 -53.74 49.85 16.68
C ARG A 80 -53.88 49.49 18.17
N GLY A 81 -54.99 48.82 18.51
CA GLY A 81 -55.31 48.35 19.86
C GLY A 81 -54.97 46.87 20.04
N THR A 82 -55.79 46.17 20.84
CA THR A 82 -55.68 44.72 21.03
C THR A 82 -56.96 44.02 20.59
N VAL A 83 -56.82 42.94 19.84
CA VAL A 83 -57.89 41.99 19.55
C VAL A 83 -57.47 40.64 20.11
N ASN A 84 -58.23 40.09 21.06
CA ASN A 84 -57.83 38.91 21.84
C ASN A 84 -58.92 37.84 21.90
N ALA A 85 -58.60 36.63 21.45
CA ALA A 85 -59.40 35.44 21.72
C ALA A 85 -59.02 34.89 23.11
N ASP A 86 -59.71 35.36 24.16
CA ASP A 86 -59.32 35.18 25.57
C ASP A 86 -60.19 34.19 26.36
N VAL A 87 -61.07 33.45 25.68
CA VAL A 87 -62.00 32.51 26.32
C VAL A 87 -61.58 31.06 26.04
N ASN A 88 -61.27 30.32 27.11
CA ASN A 88 -60.86 28.92 27.07
C ASN A 88 -61.81 28.04 26.24
N ASN A 89 -61.25 27.20 25.36
CA ASN A 89 -62.00 26.30 24.46
C ASN A 89 -63.04 27.01 23.56
N SER A 90 -62.89 28.32 23.37
CA SER A 90 -63.71 29.12 22.46
C SER A 90 -62.85 29.82 21.43
N TRP A 91 -63.50 30.41 20.44
CA TRP A 91 -62.83 31.06 19.32
C TRP A 91 -63.30 32.49 19.09
N LEU A 92 -62.43 33.30 18.49
CA LEU A 92 -62.76 34.59 17.87
C LEU A 92 -62.25 34.55 16.43
N SER A 93 -63.09 34.87 15.45
CA SER A 93 -62.80 34.66 14.04
C SER A 93 -62.62 35.97 13.28
N LEU A 94 -61.48 36.14 12.63
CA LEU A 94 -61.19 37.24 11.71
C LEU A 94 -61.62 36.80 10.31
N GLU A 95 -62.74 37.33 9.85
CA GLU A 95 -63.44 36.91 8.63
C GLU A 95 -63.51 38.05 7.62
N THR A 96 -63.46 37.70 6.33
CA THR A 96 -63.58 38.64 5.18
C THR A 96 -62.78 39.94 5.37
N GLY A 97 -62.93 40.97 4.52
CA GLY A 97 -62.29 42.30 4.61
C GLY A 97 -60.86 42.39 5.17
N ALA A 98 -59.86 42.75 4.36
CA ALA A 98 -58.46 42.75 4.80
C ALA A 98 -58.25 43.52 6.12
N LYS A 99 -57.40 42.94 6.98
CA LYS A 99 -57.05 43.52 8.28
C LYS A 99 -55.67 44.16 8.18
N THR A 100 -55.53 45.40 8.62
CA THR A 100 -54.22 46.04 8.83
C THR A 100 -53.88 45.97 10.31
N ASN A 101 -52.70 45.46 10.67
CA ASN A 101 -52.27 45.31 12.06
C ASN A 101 -51.08 46.22 12.39
N GLU A 102 -51.33 47.20 13.25
CA GLU A 102 -50.36 48.11 13.88
C GLU A 102 -50.29 47.88 15.41
N GLY A 103 -51.13 46.99 15.94
CA GLY A 103 -51.23 46.64 17.35
C GLY A 103 -51.08 45.14 17.56
N VAL A 104 -51.97 44.53 18.36
CA VAL A 104 -51.88 43.11 18.73
C VAL A 104 -53.13 42.36 18.32
N PHE A 105 -52.96 41.30 17.53
CA PHE A 105 -53.89 40.18 17.49
C PHE A 105 -53.37 39.10 18.44
N SER A 106 -54.23 38.50 19.27
CA SER A 106 -53.78 37.51 20.24
C SER A 106 -54.82 36.42 20.50
N ALA A 107 -54.34 35.27 20.95
CA ALA A 107 -55.12 34.24 21.62
C ALA A 107 -54.50 34.01 23.00
N SER A 108 -55.31 33.95 24.05
CA SER A 108 -54.84 33.77 25.42
C SER A 108 -55.80 32.92 26.26
N GLY A 109 -55.33 32.40 27.39
CA GLY A 109 -56.18 31.68 28.35
C GLY A 109 -56.84 30.41 27.81
N GLY A 110 -56.22 29.73 26.84
CA GLY A 110 -56.80 28.56 26.16
C GLY A 110 -57.77 28.91 25.03
N GLY A 111 -57.88 30.19 24.65
CA GLY A 111 -58.69 30.63 23.51
C GLY A 111 -58.03 30.37 22.16
N ARG A 112 -58.85 30.42 21.10
CA ARG A 112 -58.44 30.24 19.70
C ARG A 112 -58.75 31.47 18.83
N LEU A 113 -57.75 32.09 18.23
CA LEU A 113 -57.96 33.12 17.21
C LEU A 113 -58.00 32.45 15.84
N GLU A 114 -59.12 32.53 15.11
CA GLU A 114 -59.24 31.99 13.75
C GLU A 114 -58.95 33.08 12.71
N VAL A 115 -58.03 32.80 11.78
CA VAL A 115 -57.66 33.69 10.69
C VAL A 115 -58.19 33.11 9.38
N ARG A 116 -59.20 33.77 8.79
CA ARG A 116 -59.89 33.35 7.56
C ARG A 116 -59.80 34.40 6.44
N THR A 117 -58.90 35.37 6.60
CA THR A 117 -58.71 36.48 5.67
C THR A 117 -57.24 36.88 5.61
N SER A 118 -56.94 37.94 4.86
CA SER A 118 -55.62 38.54 4.74
C SER A 118 -55.37 39.54 5.88
N ILE A 119 -54.21 39.40 6.53
CA ILE A 119 -53.69 40.33 7.53
C ILE A 119 -52.39 40.95 7.01
N ASN A 120 -52.37 42.28 6.88
CA ASN A 120 -51.18 43.05 6.56
C ASN A 120 -50.67 43.72 7.85
N GLN A 121 -49.59 43.22 8.41
CA GLN A 121 -48.94 43.81 9.57
C GLN A 121 -47.97 44.91 9.14
N THR A 122 -47.87 45.96 9.95
CA THR A 122 -46.72 46.87 9.95
C THR A 122 -45.60 46.29 10.83
N ASP A 123 -44.44 46.93 10.86
CA ASP A 123 -43.31 46.53 11.73
C ASP A 123 -43.67 46.49 13.22
N LEU A 124 -44.70 47.25 13.64
CA LEU A 124 -45.21 47.25 15.02
C LEU A 124 -46.27 46.17 15.29
N GLY A 125 -46.87 45.62 14.23
CA GLY A 125 -47.94 44.65 14.33
C GLY A 125 -47.44 43.33 14.90
N ARG A 126 -48.16 42.78 15.88
CA ARG A 126 -47.88 41.48 16.50
C ARG A 126 -49.09 40.54 16.41
N ILE A 127 -48.84 39.25 16.17
CA ILE A 127 -49.82 38.18 16.35
C ILE A 127 -49.29 37.19 17.39
N VAL A 128 -50.00 37.01 18.50
CA VAL A 128 -49.48 36.29 19.67
C VAL A 128 -50.36 35.09 20.03
N ALA A 129 -49.77 33.89 20.10
CA ALA A 129 -50.36 32.71 20.72
C ALA A 129 -49.83 32.54 22.16
N GLY A 130 -50.63 32.94 23.15
CA GLY A 130 -50.30 32.71 24.57
C GLY A 130 -50.22 31.23 24.94
N ASP A 131 -49.72 30.92 26.14
CA ASP A 131 -49.66 29.54 26.63
C ASP A 131 -51.03 28.84 26.57
N SER A 132 -51.02 27.59 26.11
CA SER A 132 -52.20 26.75 25.84
C SER A 132 -53.20 27.32 24.81
N SER A 133 -52.87 28.42 24.13
CA SER A 133 -53.73 29.06 23.13
C SER A 133 -53.28 28.79 21.69
N THR A 134 -54.17 29.01 20.73
CA THR A 134 -53.88 28.74 19.31
C THR A 134 -54.29 29.90 18.43
N VAL A 135 -53.42 30.31 17.50
CA VAL A 135 -53.83 31.11 16.34
C VAL A 135 -53.95 30.16 15.15
N GLN A 136 -55.17 29.89 14.71
CA GLN A 136 -55.46 28.90 13.67
C GLN A 136 -55.74 29.58 12.33
N TYR A 137 -55.04 29.16 11.28
CA TYR A 137 -55.18 29.68 9.92
C TYR A 137 -56.03 28.74 9.07
N TYR A 138 -56.89 29.33 8.24
CA TYR A 138 -57.81 28.62 7.36
C TYR A 138 -57.46 28.84 5.89
N ASN A 139 -58.10 28.04 5.02
CA ASN A 139 -57.81 28.03 3.59
C ASN A 139 -57.99 29.41 2.94
N GLY A 140 -56.97 29.86 2.22
CA GLY A 140 -56.94 31.16 1.54
C GLY A 140 -56.60 32.33 2.46
N SER A 141 -56.27 32.11 3.73
CA SER A 141 -55.75 33.17 4.59
C SER A 141 -54.33 33.57 4.18
N SER A 142 -53.97 34.82 4.47
CA SER A 142 -52.62 35.32 4.22
C SER A 142 -52.14 36.26 5.32
N LEU A 143 -50.83 36.27 5.53
CA LEU A 143 -50.15 37.13 6.49
C LEU A 143 -48.95 37.79 5.83
N SER A 144 -48.82 39.11 5.97
CA SER A 144 -47.69 39.87 5.43
C SER A 144 -47.09 40.81 6.48
N GLY A 145 -45.77 40.83 6.61
CA GLY A 145 -45.01 41.69 7.52
C GLY A 145 -45.16 41.37 9.01
N GLY A 146 -44.49 42.16 9.84
CA GLY A 146 -44.64 42.15 11.30
C GLY A 146 -44.13 40.88 12.01
N THR A 147 -44.50 40.75 13.29
CA THR A 147 -44.02 39.67 14.17
C THR A 147 -45.13 38.68 14.56
N THR A 148 -44.80 37.40 14.58
CA THR A 148 -45.60 36.31 15.17
C THR A 148 -44.87 35.69 16.35
N GLU A 149 -45.59 35.38 17.42
CA GLU A 149 -45.02 35.01 18.72
C GLU A 149 -45.84 33.93 19.39
N SER A 150 -45.18 33.08 20.17
CA SER A 150 -45.89 32.20 21.09
C SER A 150 -45.15 32.02 22.41
N SER A 151 -45.86 31.52 23.43
CA SER A 151 -45.32 31.24 24.76
C SER A 151 -45.87 29.91 25.28
N GLY A 152 -45.09 29.22 26.12
CA GLY A 152 -45.47 27.91 26.64
C GLY A 152 -45.82 26.92 25.51
N THR A 153 -47.04 26.37 25.56
CA THR A 153 -47.59 25.45 24.54
C THR A 153 -48.38 26.16 23.44
N GLY A 154 -48.38 27.50 23.42
CA GLY A 154 -49.04 28.30 22.41
C GLY A 154 -48.44 28.11 21.03
N LYS A 155 -49.29 28.12 19.99
CA LYS A 155 -48.83 27.92 18.60
C LYS A 155 -49.67 28.64 17.54
N HIS A 156 -49.00 28.96 16.43
CA HIS A 156 -49.61 29.29 15.15
C HIS A 156 -49.83 27.98 14.37
N PHE A 157 -51.05 27.73 13.91
CA PHE A 157 -51.46 26.39 13.49
C PHE A 157 -52.21 26.39 12.16
N ILE A 158 -51.71 25.62 11.20
CA ILE A 158 -52.39 25.33 9.93
C ILE A 158 -52.79 23.86 9.95
N THR A 159 -54.09 23.59 9.86
CA THR A 159 -54.65 22.24 9.98
C THR A 159 -55.79 22.02 9.01
N GLY A 160 -55.87 20.81 8.46
CA GLY A 160 -56.92 20.35 7.56
C GLY A 160 -56.38 19.97 6.18
N GLN A 161 -57.12 19.10 5.49
CA GLN A 161 -56.73 18.68 4.14
C GLN A 161 -56.83 19.85 3.15
N ASN A 162 -55.76 20.06 2.39
CA ASN A 162 -55.64 21.10 1.37
C ASN A 162 -55.89 22.52 1.90
N VAL A 163 -55.63 22.75 3.20
CA VAL A 163 -55.64 24.10 3.76
C VAL A 163 -54.35 24.80 3.38
N THR A 164 -54.46 25.87 2.60
CA THR A 164 -53.32 26.67 2.13
C THR A 164 -53.34 28.05 2.80
N THR A 165 -52.20 28.47 3.36
CA THR A 165 -51.99 29.83 3.90
C THR A 165 -50.75 30.45 3.28
N THR A 166 -50.78 31.73 2.93
CA THR A 166 -49.62 32.45 2.38
C THR A 166 -48.97 33.34 3.43
N LEU A 167 -47.64 33.24 3.58
CA LEU A 167 -46.83 34.12 4.43
C LEU A 167 -45.90 34.97 3.55
N THR A 168 -45.80 36.26 3.85
CA THR A 168 -44.91 37.22 3.17
C THR A 168 -44.08 37.99 4.20
N ASP A 169 -42.76 37.89 4.12
CA ASP A 169 -41.81 38.70 4.91
C ASP A 169 -42.11 38.78 6.44
N ILE A 170 -42.33 37.61 7.06
CA ILE A 170 -42.69 37.49 8.49
C ILE A 170 -41.46 37.38 9.39
N THR A 171 -41.53 37.99 10.58
CA THR A 171 -40.65 37.67 11.70
C THR A 171 -41.34 36.70 12.66
N ASN A 172 -40.83 35.49 12.82
CA ASN A 172 -41.31 34.51 13.78
C ASN A 172 -40.38 34.45 14.99
N THR A 173 -40.92 34.60 16.21
CA THR A 173 -40.21 34.32 17.46
C THR A 173 -40.93 33.26 18.30
N GLY A 174 -41.91 32.57 17.73
CA GLY A 174 -42.73 31.54 18.38
C GLY A 174 -42.74 30.21 17.63
N HIS A 175 -43.75 29.40 17.92
CA HIS A 175 -43.98 28.10 17.30
C HIS A 175 -45.04 28.19 16.19
N TRP A 176 -44.66 27.82 14.97
CA TRP A 176 -45.55 27.53 13.87
C TRP A 176 -45.62 26.01 13.66
N LEU A 177 -46.82 25.49 13.43
CA LEU A 177 -47.06 24.10 13.09
C LEU A 177 -47.95 24.01 11.84
N VAL A 178 -47.44 23.38 10.79
CA VAL A 178 -48.16 23.06 9.56
C VAL A 178 -48.43 21.56 9.53
N GLN A 179 -49.68 21.17 9.73
CA GLN A 179 -50.05 19.77 9.86
C GLN A 179 -50.03 19.00 8.54
N ASP A 180 -49.95 17.68 8.62
CA ASP A 180 -50.16 16.72 7.54
C ASP A 180 -51.39 17.07 6.67
N GLY A 181 -51.16 17.22 5.37
CA GLY A 181 -52.17 17.58 4.37
C GLY A 181 -52.41 19.09 4.20
N SER A 182 -51.80 19.93 5.03
CA SER A 182 -51.82 21.39 4.89
C SER A 182 -50.58 21.94 4.18
N ILE A 183 -50.71 23.15 3.63
CA ILE A 183 -49.68 23.85 2.86
C ILE A 183 -49.48 25.25 3.43
N VAL A 184 -48.22 25.63 3.64
CA VAL A 184 -47.82 27.03 3.79
C VAL A 184 -47.06 27.48 2.54
N ASN A 185 -47.51 28.55 1.90
CA ASN A 185 -46.80 29.19 0.81
C ASN A 185 -45.93 30.32 1.38
N LEU A 186 -44.64 30.29 1.13
CA LEU A 186 -43.75 31.40 1.41
C LEU A 186 -43.59 32.26 0.16
N THR A 187 -43.87 33.54 0.33
CA THR A 187 -43.71 34.62 -0.65
C THR A 187 -42.82 35.71 -0.06
N GLY A 188 -42.35 36.64 -0.88
CA GLY A 188 -41.42 37.69 -0.44
C GLY A 188 -39.96 37.25 -0.54
N SER A 189 -39.08 37.92 0.20
CA SER A 189 -37.63 37.70 0.09
C SER A 189 -37.01 37.09 1.35
N THR A 190 -37.56 37.36 2.54
CA THR A 190 -36.94 36.97 3.81
C THR A 190 -38.00 36.51 4.80
N PHE A 191 -37.87 35.30 5.34
CA PHE A 191 -38.61 34.85 6.50
C PHE A 191 -37.66 34.82 7.70
N THR A 192 -37.79 35.74 8.65
CA THR A 192 -36.90 35.80 9.82
C THR A 192 -37.44 34.88 10.90
N ASN A 193 -36.83 33.70 11.04
CA ASN A 193 -37.20 32.71 12.02
C ASN A 193 -36.22 32.71 13.21
N ASN A 194 -36.70 33.11 14.38
CA ASN A 194 -36.01 33.02 15.67
C ASN A 194 -36.70 32.02 16.63
N GLY A 195 -37.75 31.34 16.16
CA GLY A 195 -38.46 30.29 16.90
C GLY A 195 -38.44 28.96 16.13
N THR A 196 -39.47 28.14 16.35
CA THR A 196 -39.63 26.83 15.69
C THR A 196 -40.68 26.94 14.59
N PHE A 197 -40.32 26.59 13.36
CA PHE A 197 -41.26 26.38 12.26
C PHE A 197 -41.33 24.88 11.96
N GLU A 198 -42.40 24.22 12.38
CA GLU A 198 -42.59 22.79 12.25
C GLU A 198 -43.48 22.46 11.04
N ILE A 199 -42.98 21.60 10.15
CA ILE A 199 -43.71 21.07 9.00
C ILE A 199 -43.94 19.57 9.19
N GLY A 200 -45.20 19.17 9.11
CA GLY A 200 -45.65 17.83 9.43
C GLY A 200 -45.99 17.69 10.90
N GLY A 201 -46.72 16.63 11.24
CA GLY A 201 -47.13 16.34 12.61
C GLY A 201 -48.42 15.51 12.62
N TYR A 202 -48.37 14.32 13.23
CA TYR A 202 -49.45 13.34 13.10
C TYR A 202 -50.64 13.64 14.02
N THR A 203 -51.79 13.98 13.43
CA THR A 203 -53.14 13.67 13.95
C THR A 203 -54.20 13.73 12.83
N GLY A 204 -54.32 12.67 12.01
CA GLY A 204 -55.53 12.41 11.21
C GLY A 204 -55.64 12.98 9.78
N GLY A 205 -54.61 13.67 9.26
CA GLY A 205 -54.55 14.13 7.86
C GLY A 205 -54.04 13.06 6.87
N SER A 206 -54.45 13.13 5.60
CA SER A 206 -53.83 12.33 4.51
C SER A 206 -52.83 13.19 3.74
N GLY A 207 -51.62 12.69 3.52
CA GLY A 207 -50.55 13.43 2.84
C GLY A 207 -49.59 14.13 3.82
N TRP A 208 -48.58 14.80 3.28
CA TRP A 208 -47.50 15.40 4.06
C TRP A 208 -47.78 16.89 4.30
N GLY A 209 -47.37 17.41 5.46
CA GLY A 209 -47.30 18.86 5.65
C GLY A 209 -46.27 19.45 4.68
N THR A 210 -46.58 20.59 4.06
CA THR A 210 -45.72 21.16 3.01
C THR A 210 -45.44 22.65 3.23
N MET A 211 -44.16 23.01 3.18
CA MET A 211 -43.70 24.38 2.92
C MET A 211 -43.42 24.52 1.42
N ARG A 212 -44.13 25.43 0.75
CA ARG A 212 -43.98 25.70 -0.68
C ARG A 212 -43.35 27.06 -0.91
N LEU A 213 -42.33 27.12 -1.75
CA LEU A 213 -41.72 28.39 -2.16
C LEU A 213 -42.38 28.90 -3.44
N ASP A 214 -42.96 30.10 -3.36
CA ASP A 214 -43.51 30.86 -4.48
C ASP A 214 -42.60 32.06 -4.87
N SER A 215 -41.45 32.20 -4.21
CA SER A 215 -40.35 33.13 -4.52
C SER A 215 -39.03 32.59 -3.94
N ASN A 216 -37.90 33.23 -4.28
CA ASN A 216 -36.64 32.96 -3.56
C ASN A 216 -36.75 33.53 -2.14
N VAL A 217 -36.54 32.69 -1.13
CA VAL A 217 -36.73 33.06 0.28
C VAL A 217 -35.48 32.74 1.08
N MET A 218 -35.05 33.66 1.94
CA MET A 218 -34.04 33.42 2.96
C MET A 218 -34.71 33.12 4.31
N LEU A 219 -34.42 31.96 4.90
CA LEU A 219 -34.67 31.69 6.32
C LEU A 219 -33.58 32.38 7.14
N ALA A 220 -33.85 33.61 7.55
CA ALA A 220 -33.00 34.40 8.42
C ALA A 220 -33.25 34.05 9.89
N GLY A 221 -32.44 34.59 10.80
CA GLY A 221 -32.60 34.40 12.24
C GLY A 221 -31.91 33.14 12.77
N SER A 222 -32.03 32.91 14.08
CA SER A 222 -31.35 31.82 14.80
C SER A 222 -32.23 30.63 15.13
N GLY A 223 -33.44 30.58 14.57
CA GLY A 223 -34.44 29.56 14.82
C GLY A 223 -34.21 28.27 14.04
N GLU A 224 -35.23 27.43 14.06
CA GLU A 224 -35.22 26.12 13.41
C GLU A 224 -36.43 25.89 12.50
N LEU A 225 -36.20 25.19 11.39
CA LEU A 225 -37.21 24.54 10.57
C LEU A 225 -37.16 23.03 10.86
N LEU A 226 -38.17 22.53 11.58
CA LEU A 226 -38.29 21.12 11.95
C LEU A 226 -39.21 20.38 10.97
N LEU A 227 -38.73 19.27 10.39
CA LEU A 227 -39.53 18.39 9.54
C LEU A 227 -39.94 17.11 10.31
N ALA A 228 -41.25 16.79 10.38
CA ALA A 228 -41.77 15.84 11.39
C ALA A 228 -42.80 14.74 10.99
N PRO A 229 -42.87 14.13 9.78
CA PRO A 229 -42.09 14.36 8.58
C PRO A 229 -42.75 15.40 7.65
N GLY A 230 -41.95 16.27 7.05
CA GLY A 230 -42.43 17.37 6.22
C GLY A 230 -41.83 17.41 4.82
N ILE A 231 -42.40 18.24 3.93
CA ILE A 231 -41.87 18.52 2.59
C ILE A 231 -41.55 20.01 2.47
N VAL A 232 -40.40 20.33 1.89
CA VAL A 232 -40.09 21.65 1.34
C VAL A 232 -40.00 21.54 -0.18
N ASP A 233 -40.94 22.14 -0.91
CA ASP A 233 -40.98 22.07 -2.37
C ASP A 233 -40.95 23.45 -3.04
N SER A 234 -40.64 23.45 -4.34
CA SER A 234 -40.84 24.60 -5.21
C SER A 234 -41.13 24.13 -6.62
N PRO A 235 -42.40 24.00 -7.01
CA PRO A 235 -42.78 23.63 -8.37
C PRO A 235 -42.23 24.60 -9.43
N SER A 236 -41.99 25.85 -9.04
CA SER A 236 -41.46 26.92 -9.90
C SER A 236 -39.93 27.06 -9.87
N GLY A 237 -39.21 26.20 -9.13
CA GLY A 237 -37.74 26.18 -9.13
C GLY A 237 -37.09 27.29 -8.31
N PHE A 238 -37.77 27.82 -7.29
CA PHE A 238 -37.18 28.81 -6.39
C PHE A 238 -36.23 28.17 -5.37
N THR A 239 -35.34 29.01 -4.82
CA THR A 239 -34.32 28.62 -3.86
C THR A 239 -34.69 29.06 -2.44
N LEU A 240 -34.54 28.14 -1.48
CA LEU A 240 -34.53 28.44 -0.05
C LEU A 240 -33.09 28.65 0.41
N THR A 241 -32.77 29.83 0.93
CA THR A 241 -31.47 30.08 1.56
C THR A 241 -31.59 29.81 3.06
N ASN A 242 -30.86 28.83 3.57
CA ASN A 242 -30.73 28.59 5.01
C ASN A 242 -29.57 29.43 5.55
N SER A 243 -29.87 30.53 6.26
CA SER A 243 -28.83 31.47 6.71
C SER A 243 -27.86 30.85 7.72
N ALA A 244 -26.71 31.51 7.92
CA ALA A 244 -25.61 31.00 8.74
C ALA A 244 -25.96 30.63 10.19
N THR A 245 -27.01 31.23 10.75
CA THR A 245 -27.46 31.00 12.12
C THR A 245 -28.67 30.08 12.22
N HIS A 246 -29.26 29.67 11.09
CA HIS A 246 -30.50 28.93 11.06
C HIS A 246 -30.27 27.41 10.88
N THR A 247 -31.15 26.61 11.47
CA THR A 247 -31.08 25.14 11.42
C THR A 247 -32.29 24.56 10.69
N ILE A 248 -32.07 23.66 9.74
CA ILE A 248 -33.10 22.78 9.17
C ILE A 248 -32.82 21.37 9.67
N HIS A 249 -33.79 20.69 10.28
CA HIS A 249 -33.53 19.36 10.85
C HIS A 249 -34.78 18.45 10.92
N GLY A 250 -34.60 17.22 11.41
CA GLY A 250 -35.65 16.22 11.54
C GLY A 250 -35.63 15.17 10.42
N ARG A 251 -36.83 14.85 9.90
CA ARG A 251 -37.06 13.83 8.87
C ARG A 251 -38.03 14.34 7.79
N GLY A 252 -37.83 13.95 6.54
CA GLY A 252 -38.73 14.28 5.44
C GLY A 252 -37.99 14.65 4.15
N ASN A 253 -38.59 15.46 3.28
CA ASN A 253 -38.06 15.69 1.93
C ASN A 253 -37.76 17.17 1.66
N LEU A 254 -36.51 17.47 1.34
CA LEU A 254 -36.07 18.75 0.82
C LEU A 254 -35.98 18.68 -0.71
N GLN A 255 -37.06 19.09 -1.38
CA GLN A 255 -37.26 18.97 -2.83
C GLN A 255 -36.91 20.25 -3.58
N ALA A 256 -37.09 21.42 -2.96
CA ALA A 256 -36.66 22.72 -3.50
C ALA A 256 -35.13 22.83 -3.60
N ALA A 257 -34.62 23.80 -4.37
CA ALA A 257 -33.21 24.14 -4.33
C ALA A 257 -32.89 24.73 -2.95
N ILE A 258 -31.82 24.28 -2.32
CA ILE A 258 -31.38 24.79 -1.00
C ILE A 258 -29.99 25.39 -1.15
N ALA A 259 -29.82 26.64 -0.73
CA ALA A 259 -28.53 27.26 -0.50
C ALA A 259 -28.22 27.24 1.00
N ASN A 260 -27.38 26.29 1.44
CA ASN A 260 -27.10 26.09 2.85
C ASN A 260 -25.89 26.89 3.33
N GLN A 261 -26.12 27.92 4.13
CA GLN A 261 -25.08 28.67 4.85
C GLN A 261 -25.05 28.32 6.35
N GLY A 262 -26.12 27.71 6.87
CA GLY A 262 -26.24 27.24 8.26
C GLY A 262 -26.11 25.72 8.40
N GLN A 263 -27.05 25.11 9.13
CA GLN A 263 -27.05 23.67 9.38
C GLN A 263 -28.26 22.97 8.73
N VAL A 264 -28.01 21.84 8.07
CA VAL A 264 -29.04 20.86 7.68
C VAL A 264 -28.72 19.53 8.36
N ILE A 265 -29.62 19.02 9.20
CA ILE A 265 -29.32 17.90 10.11
C ILE A 265 -30.38 16.80 10.01
N ALA A 266 -29.97 15.58 9.67
CA ALA A 266 -30.78 14.38 9.86
C ALA A 266 -30.52 13.81 11.27
N ASP A 267 -31.33 14.19 12.24
CA ASP A 267 -31.15 13.87 13.68
C ASP A 267 -32.24 12.94 14.25
N TYR A 268 -33.23 12.55 13.45
CA TYR A 268 -34.27 11.63 13.91
C TYR A 268 -33.80 10.18 13.81
N SER A 269 -33.62 9.50 14.95
CA SER A 269 -33.18 8.10 15.00
C SER A 269 -34.05 7.15 14.15
N GLY A 270 -33.42 6.45 13.19
CA GLY A 270 -34.10 5.57 12.24
C GLY A 270 -34.96 6.29 11.18
N GLY A 271 -35.04 7.62 11.24
CA GLY A 271 -35.73 8.46 10.27
C GLY A 271 -34.78 8.96 9.18
N THR A 272 -35.38 9.30 8.04
CA THR A 272 -34.65 9.78 6.87
C THR A 272 -34.99 11.24 6.58
N LEU A 273 -33.96 12.06 6.41
CA LEU A 273 -34.03 13.35 5.72
C LEU A 273 -33.49 13.17 4.30
N SER A 274 -34.32 13.43 3.29
CA SER A 274 -34.02 13.22 1.88
C SER A 274 -33.73 14.54 1.17
N LEU A 275 -32.55 14.64 0.56
CA LEU A 275 -32.16 15.70 -0.36
C LEU A 275 -32.44 15.21 -1.78
N GLU A 276 -33.51 15.70 -2.41
CA GLU A 276 -33.99 15.16 -3.68
C GLU A 276 -34.50 16.27 -4.63
N ASN A 277 -34.80 15.88 -5.87
CA ASN A 277 -35.26 16.75 -6.96
C ASN A 277 -34.24 17.84 -7.35
N ALA A 278 -34.38 19.06 -6.83
CA ALA A 278 -33.51 20.19 -7.22
C ALA A 278 -32.10 20.09 -6.61
N PRO A 279 -31.06 20.64 -7.26
CA PRO A 279 -29.70 20.65 -6.72
C PRO A 279 -29.59 21.47 -5.43
N LYS A 280 -28.61 21.13 -4.59
CA LYS A 280 -28.31 21.81 -3.33
C LYS A 280 -26.92 22.45 -3.41
N SER A 281 -26.73 23.61 -2.76
CA SER A 281 -25.40 24.15 -2.48
C SER A 281 -25.12 24.14 -0.97
N ASN A 282 -23.86 23.89 -0.61
CA ASN A 282 -23.43 23.80 0.78
C ASN A 282 -22.20 24.69 1.04
N GLU A 283 -22.40 25.75 1.80
CA GLU A 283 -21.36 26.67 2.27
C GLU A 283 -20.95 26.41 3.73
N ALA A 284 -21.71 25.58 4.45
CA ALA A 284 -21.49 25.22 5.85
C ALA A 284 -21.70 23.72 6.07
N MET A 285 -22.73 23.31 6.82
CA MET A 285 -22.84 21.93 7.32
C MET A 285 -24.13 21.24 6.90
N ILE A 286 -24.00 20.08 6.26
CA ILE A 286 -25.06 19.09 6.08
C ILE A 286 -24.61 17.82 6.84
N LYS A 287 -25.41 17.28 7.75
CA LYS A 287 -24.98 16.10 8.52
C LYS A 287 -26.08 15.12 8.89
N ALA A 288 -25.68 13.90 9.20
CA ALA A 288 -26.50 12.89 9.88
C ALA A 288 -25.94 12.63 11.29
N THR A 289 -26.81 12.61 12.30
CA THR A 289 -26.45 12.38 13.72
C THR A 289 -27.56 11.62 14.46
N GLY A 290 -27.28 11.10 15.66
CA GLY A 290 -28.29 10.49 16.54
C GLY A 290 -28.98 9.24 15.99
N GLY A 291 -28.36 8.54 15.03
CA GLY A 291 -29.00 7.42 14.32
C GLY A 291 -29.89 7.84 13.14
N GLY A 292 -29.87 9.13 12.76
CA GLY A 292 -30.54 9.65 11.57
C GLY A 292 -29.85 9.22 10.28
N ILE A 293 -30.64 9.18 9.20
CA ILE A 293 -30.21 8.84 7.84
C ILE A 293 -30.36 10.09 6.96
N LEU A 294 -29.27 10.54 6.35
CA LEU A 294 -29.32 11.55 5.30
C LEU A 294 -29.30 10.86 3.93
N ALA A 295 -30.41 10.89 3.20
CA ALA A 295 -30.50 10.35 1.85
C ALA A 295 -30.18 11.42 0.81
N VAL A 296 -29.17 11.20 -0.02
CA VAL A 296 -28.76 12.11 -1.11
C VAL A 296 -29.17 11.51 -2.44
N LYS A 297 -30.08 12.18 -3.15
CA LYS A 297 -30.65 11.73 -4.44
C LYS A 297 -30.52 12.79 -5.53
N THR A 298 -29.74 13.83 -5.31
CA THR A 298 -29.52 14.95 -6.24
C THR A 298 -28.09 15.47 -6.10
N ALA A 299 -27.72 16.43 -6.93
CA ALA A 299 -26.40 17.05 -6.88
C ALA A 299 -26.26 17.98 -5.65
N ILE A 300 -25.10 17.92 -5.00
CA ILE A 300 -24.67 18.84 -3.94
C ILE A 300 -23.33 19.46 -4.37
N THR A 301 -23.33 20.79 -4.53
CA THR A 301 -22.10 21.56 -4.78
C THR A 301 -21.65 22.22 -3.48
N GLN A 302 -20.46 21.86 -3.00
CA GLN A 302 -19.89 22.42 -1.79
C GLN A 302 -18.92 23.56 -2.11
N SER A 303 -18.91 24.57 -1.24
CA SER A 303 -17.79 25.51 -1.16
C SER A 303 -16.58 24.86 -0.47
N ALA A 304 -15.45 25.58 -0.39
CA ALA A 304 -14.28 25.11 0.36
C ALA A 304 -14.57 24.87 1.86
N SER A 305 -15.50 25.62 2.47
CA SER A 305 -15.95 25.43 3.86
C SER A 305 -17.12 24.46 4.00
N GLY A 306 -17.71 24.02 2.88
CA GLY A 306 -18.83 23.09 2.88
C GLY A 306 -18.41 21.71 3.38
N GLN A 307 -19.17 21.16 4.31
CA GLN A 307 -18.98 19.82 4.87
C GLN A 307 -20.27 19.00 4.81
N ILE A 308 -20.16 17.75 4.34
CA ILE A 308 -21.18 16.70 4.53
C ILE A 308 -20.63 15.69 5.55
N ALA A 309 -21.32 15.46 6.66
CA ALA A 309 -20.82 14.61 7.74
C ALA A 309 -21.76 13.45 8.13
N ALA A 310 -21.18 12.30 8.45
CA ALA A 310 -21.85 11.18 9.12
C ALA A 310 -21.28 11.00 10.54
N GLU A 311 -22.03 11.39 11.56
CA GLU A 311 -21.60 11.19 12.96
C GLU A 311 -21.83 9.73 13.42
N ASP A 312 -21.36 9.41 14.63
CA ASP A 312 -21.46 8.06 15.18
C ASP A 312 -22.90 7.51 15.16
N ASN A 313 -23.04 6.24 14.78
CA ASN A 313 -24.29 5.52 14.57
C ASN A 313 -25.21 6.09 13.48
N SER A 314 -24.77 7.08 12.71
CA SER A 314 -25.52 7.69 11.61
C SER A 314 -24.92 7.38 10.24
N ARG A 315 -25.68 7.66 9.18
CA ARG A 315 -25.18 7.46 7.82
C ARG A 315 -25.67 8.49 6.83
N VAL A 316 -24.81 8.80 5.87
CA VAL A 316 -25.16 9.51 4.64
C VAL A 316 -25.25 8.47 3.53
N GLN A 317 -26.41 8.34 2.89
CA GLN A 317 -26.68 7.33 1.87
C GLN A 317 -26.91 7.99 0.51
N TYR A 318 -26.12 7.60 -0.49
CA TYR A 318 -26.18 8.11 -1.84
C TYR A 318 -26.95 7.16 -2.76
N PHE A 319 -27.74 7.74 -3.66
CA PHE A 319 -28.59 7.03 -4.62
C PHE A 319 -28.18 7.38 -6.06
N SER A 320 -28.75 6.65 -7.04
CA SER A 320 -28.52 6.95 -8.45
C SER A 320 -28.93 8.38 -8.78
N GLY A 321 -28.02 9.13 -9.42
CA GLY A 321 -28.20 10.55 -9.72
C GLY A 321 -27.68 11.50 -8.62
N ALA A 322 -27.20 10.97 -7.50
CA ALA A 322 -26.45 11.75 -6.54
C ALA A 322 -25.08 12.15 -7.11
N ALA A 323 -24.71 13.41 -6.91
CA ALA A 323 -23.39 13.92 -7.23
C ALA A 323 -22.90 14.83 -6.09
N VAL A 324 -21.63 14.74 -5.72
CA VAL A 324 -21.01 15.63 -4.74
C VAL A 324 -19.77 16.26 -5.37
N SER A 325 -19.69 17.59 -5.32
CA SER A 325 -18.56 18.35 -5.88
C SER A 325 -17.98 19.30 -4.85
N GLY A 326 -16.66 19.31 -4.70
CA GLY A 326 -15.93 20.20 -3.80
C GLY A 326 -16.08 19.86 -2.31
N GLY A 327 -15.46 20.70 -1.48
CA GLY A 327 -15.60 20.69 -0.02
C GLY A 327 -15.12 19.41 0.67
N THR A 328 -15.56 19.22 1.90
CA THR A 328 -15.16 18.09 2.75
C THR A 328 -16.31 17.10 2.95
N THR A 329 -15.98 15.81 2.97
CA THR A 329 -16.83 14.74 3.51
C THR A 329 -16.13 14.14 4.72
N ALA A 330 -16.87 13.84 5.78
CA ALA A 330 -16.30 13.47 7.06
C ALA A 330 -17.17 12.43 7.78
N SER A 331 -16.54 11.58 8.58
CA SER A 331 -17.27 10.72 9.49
C SER A 331 -16.57 10.57 10.83
N SER A 332 -17.34 10.18 11.85
CA SER A 332 -16.82 9.94 13.22
C SER A 332 -17.47 8.70 13.82
N GLY A 333 -16.76 8.03 14.73
CA GLY A 333 -17.21 6.76 15.31
C GLY A 333 -17.52 5.73 14.22
N THR A 334 -18.73 5.20 14.24
CA THR A 334 -19.24 4.22 13.26
C THR A 334 -19.94 4.86 12.06
N GLY A 335 -19.98 6.19 11.98
CA GLY A 335 -20.60 6.92 10.88
C GLY A 335 -19.90 6.67 9.54
N LYS A 336 -20.66 6.54 8.45
CA LYS A 336 -20.11 6.38 7.10
C LYS A 336 -20.95 7.03 6.00
N HIS A 337 -20.30 7.27 4.88
CA HIS A 337 -20.89 7.60 3.58
C HIS A 337 -21.10 6.31 2.77
N PHE A 338 -22.33 6.01 2.36
CA PHE A 338 -22.71 4.75 1.72
C PHE A 338 -23.18 4.95 0.29
N ILE A 339 -22.61 4.20 -0.64
CA ILE A 339 -23.20 3.95 -1.96
C ILE A 339 -23.66 2.49 -1.95
N THR A 340 -24.98 2.29 -1.93
CA THR A 340 -25.59 0.97 -1.70
C THR A 340 -26.71 0.71 -2.69
N GLY A 341 -26.79 -0.53 -3.17
CA GLY A 341 -27.81 -0.98 -4.12
C GLY A 341 -27.23 -1.34 -5.49
N GLN A 342 -27.92 -2.25 -6.18
CA GLN A 342 -27.53 -2.71 -7.51
C GLN A 342 -27.55 -1.58 -8.54
N ASN A 343 -26.44 -1.38 -9.23
CA ASN A 343 -26.25 -0.35 -10.26
C ASN A 343 -26.52 1.07 -9.74
N VAL A 344 -26.34 1.29 -8.44
CA VAL A 344 -26.37 2.64 -7.87
C VAL A 344 -25.07 3.33 -8.22
N THR A 345 -25.19 4.49 -8.87
CA THR A 345 -24.05 5.30 -9.33
C THR A 345 -24.07 6.65 -8.65
N THR A 346 -22.93 7.02 -8.06
CA THR A 346 -22.72 8.33 -7.44
C THR A 346 -21.46 8.97 -8.02
N THR A 347 -21.57 10.22 -8.46
CA THR A 347 -20.45 10.99 -9.01
C THR A 347 -19.77 11.83 -7.92
N LEU A 348 -18.45 11.77 -7.85
CA LEU A 348 -17.61 12.46 -6.90
C LEU A 348 -16.58 13.31 -7.67
N THR A 349 -16.53 14.61 -7.37
CA THR A 349 -15.67 15.58 -8.08
C THR A 349 -14.91 16.44 -7.07
N ASP A 350 -13.57 16.37 -7.06
CA ASP A 350 -12.71 17.28 -6.29
C ASP A 350 -13.06 17.38 -4.79
N ILE A 351 -13.31 16.24 -4.16
CA ILE A 351 -13.70 16.11 -2.74
C ILE A 351 -12.47 15.90 -1.86
N THR A 352 -12.51 16.49 -0.66
CA THR A 352 -11.65 16.09 0.47
C THR A 352 -12.40 15.11 1.38
N ASN A 353 -11.94 13.87 1.49
CA ASN A 353 -12.46 12.87 2.41
C ASN A 353 -11.60 12.81 3.68
N THR A 354 -12.21 13.02 4.83
CA THR A 354 -11.59 12.87 6.16
C THR A 354 -12.24 11.75 6.98
N GLY A 355 -13.17 11.00 6.37
CA GLY A 355 -13.93 9.94 7.02
C GLY A 355 -13.92 8.64 6.23
N HIS A 356 -14.99 7.86 6.40
CA HIS A 356 -15.16 6.56 5.75
C HIS A 356 -16.24 6.62 4.66
N TRP A 357 -15.82 6.36 3.43
CA TRP A 357 -16.69 6.02 2.30
C TRP A 357 -16.74 4.50 2.11
N LEU A 358 -17.93 3.99 1.81
CA LEU A 358 -18.18 2.61 1.44
C LEU A 358 -19.01 2.54 0.16
N ALA A 359 -18.44 1.99 -0.91
CA ALA A 359 -19.18 1.60 -2.09
C ALA A 359 -19.40 0.07 -2.08
N GLU A 360 -20.62 -0.35 -1.72
CA GLU A 360 -20.96 -1.76 -1.55
C GLU A 360 -20.97 -2.54 -2.87
N ASN A 361 -21.02 -3.87 -2.76
CA ASN A 361 -21.14 -4.77 -3.91
C ASN A 361 -22.29 -4.39 -4.86
N GLY A 362 -21.97 -4.29 -6.15
CA GLY A 362 -22.91 -3.93 -7.22
C GLY A 362 -23.13 -2.42 -7.41
N SER A 363 -22.50 -1.57 -6.60
CA SER A 363 -22.55 -0.11 -6.72
C SER A 363 -21.30 0.48 -7.41
N TYR A 364 -21.42 1.75 -7.83
CA TYR A 364 -20.41 2.48 -8.58
C TYR A 364 -20.13 3.85 -7.98
N ALA A 365 -18.88 4.07 -7.54
CA ALA A 365 -18.33 5.38 -7.25
C ALA A 365 -17.62 5.93 -8.49
N HIS A 366 -18.19 6.95 -9.12
CA HIS A 366 -17.63 7.58 -10.31
C HIS A 366 -16.76 8.79 -9.92
N LEU A 367 -15.47 8.75 -10.23
CA LEU A 367 -14.54 9.86 -10.01
C LEU A 367 -14.41 10.69 -11.29
N ALA A 368 -14.96 11.90 -11.27
CA ALA A 368 -15.04 12.81 -12.42
C ALA A 368 -14.21 14.10 -12.26
N GLY A 369 -13.50 14.27 -11.14
CA GLY A 369 -12.62 15.41 -10.88
C GLY A 369 -11.14 15.11 -11.14
N SER A 370 -10.30 16.13 -11.00
CA SER A 370 -8.85 15.99 -11.17
C SER A 370 -8.16 15.37 -9.94
N THR A 371 -8.71 15.63 -8.75
CA THR A 371 -8.12 15.21 -7.48
C THR A 371 -9.21 14.65 -6.57
N PHE A 372 -8.87 13.63 -5.80
CA PHE A 372 -9.66 13.20 -4.64
C PHE A 372 -8.70 13.15 -3.46
N THR A 373 -8.81 14.10 -2.53
CA THR A 373 -7.93 14.17 -1.37
C THR A 373 -8.48 13.23 -0.30
N ASN A 374 -7.84 12.08 -0.12
CA ASN A 374 -8.25 11.07 0.83
C ASN A 374 -7.33 11.08 2.06
N GLU A 375 -7.84 11.58 3.19
CA GLU A 375 -7.21 11.49 4.51
C GLU A 375 -7.86 10.41 5.40
N GLY A 376 -8.96 9.81 4.92
CA GLY A 376 -9.66 8.73 5.60
C GLY A 376 -9.59 7.43 4.81
N THR A 377 -10.67 6.65 4.83
CA THR A 377 -10.77 5.39 4.09
C THR A 377 -11.83 5.51 3.00
N PHE A 378 -11.49 5.10 1.77
CA PHE A 378 -12.46 4.79 0.74
C PHE A 378 -12.45 3.28 0.53
N GLU A 379 -13.47 2.60 1.04
CA GLU A 379 -13.67 1.17 0.87
C GLU A 379 -14.54 0.87 -0.36
N ILE A 380 -14.04 -0.01 -1.23
CA ILE A 380 -14.73 -0.50 -2.41
C ILE A 380 -14.94 -2.01 -2.27
N GLY A 381 -16.20 -2.43 -2.28
CA GLY A 381 -16.61 -3.80 -1.94
C GLY A 381 -17.30 -3.84 -0.58
N GLY A 382 -17.25 -4.99 0.09
CA GLY A 382 -17.95 -5.23 1.35
C GLY A 382 -19.32 -5.90 1.16
N TYR A 383 -19.69 -6.76 2.11
CA TYR A 383 -20.94 -7.53 2.06
C TYR A 383 -22.12 -6.78 2.67
N THR A 384 -22.97 -6.20 1.81
CA THR A 384 -24.44 -6.18 1.89
C THR A 384 -25.03 -5.64 0.57
N GLY A 385 -26.19 -6.15 0.11
CA GLY A 385 -27.09 -5.42 -0.80
C GLY A 385 -27.13 -5.73 -2.31
N GLY A 386 -26.01 -6.09 -2.98
CA GLY A 386 -25.98 -6.25 -4.45
C GLY A 386 -25.15 -7.42 -4.98
N SER A 387 -25.35 -7.76 -6.26
CA SER A 387 -24.58 -8.78 -6.98
C SER A 387 -23.37 -8.16 -7.69
N GLY A 388 -22.26 -8.90 -7.78
CA GLY A 388 -20.99 -8.39 -8.32
C GLY A 388 -20.11 -7.72 -7.27
N TRP A 389 -19.06 -7.03 -7.70
CA TRP A 389 -18.12 -6.32 -6.82
C TRP A 389 -18.43 -4.82 -6.82
N GLY A 390 -18.16 -4.14 -5.72
CA GLY A 390 -18.15 -2.68 -5.69
C GLY A 390 -17.11 -2.15 -6.68
N THR A 391 -17.39 -1.03 -7.33
CA THR A 391 -16.50 -0.47 -8.35
C THR A 391 -16.24 1.01 -8.14
N MET A 392 -14.97 1.38 -8.08
CA MET A 392 -14.51 2.73 -8.35
C MET A 392 -14.25 2.87 -9.84
N ARG A 393 -14.99 3.76 -10.51
CA ARG A 393 -14.84 4.03 -11.94
C ARG A 393 -14.25 5.40 -12.17
N LEU A 394 -13.23 5.48 -13.02
CA LEU A 394 -12.65 6.73 -13.44
C LEU A 394 -13.38 7.27 -14.67
N ASP A 395 -14.00 8.43 -14.52
CA ASP A 395 -14.58 9.25 -15.60
C ASP A 395 -13.62 10.37 -16.05
N SER A 396 -12.48 10.50 -15.38
CA SER A 396 -11.35 11.38 -15.71
C SER A 396 -10.06 10.83 -15.10
N SER A 397 -8.89 11.36 -15.48
CA SER A 397 -7.64 11.03 -14.77
C SER A 397 -7.63 11.72 -13.41
N VAL A 398 -7.47 10.95 -12.35
CA VAL A 398 -7.67 11.39 -10.95
C VAL A 398 -6.42 11.10 -10.15
N MET A 399 -6.00 12.05 -9.30
CA MET A 399 -5.01 11.81 -8.24
C MET A 399 -5.70 11.49 -6.92
N LEU A 400 -5.38 10.34 -6.32
CA LEU A 400 -5.67 10.07 -4.91
C LEU A 400 -4.59 10.73 -4.07
N ALA A 401 -4.87 11.96 -3.63
CA ALA A 401 -4.00 12.73 -2.74
C ALA A 401 -4.29 12.37 -1.27
N GLY A 402 -3.49 12.89 -0.35
CA GLY A 402 -3.65 12.67 1.09
C GLY A 402 -2.96 11.40 1.59
N SER A 403 -3.10 11.14 2.89
CA SER A 403 -2.43 10.04 3.61
C SER A 403 -3.30 8.81 3.87
N GLY A 404 -4.55 8.83 3.41
CA GLY A 404 -5.54 7.80 3.65
C GLY A 404 -5.39 6.55 2.78
N ASP A 405 -6.42 5.71 2.87
CA ASP A 405 -6.46 4.38 2.25
C ASP A 405 -7.58 4.26 1.21
N LEU A 406 -7.28 3.63 0.07
CA LEU A 406 -8.24 2.97 -0.79
C LEU A 406 -8.21 1.46 -0.49
N LEU A 407 -9.24 0.97 0.19
CA LEU A 407 -9.38 -0.44 0.59
C LEU A 407 -10.25 -1.19 -0.41
N LEU A 408 -9.75 -2.29 -0.98
CA LEU A 408 -10.53 -3.19 -1.84
C LEU A 408 -10.93 -4.47 -1.08
N ALA A 409 -12.23 -4.81 -1.04
CA ALA A 409 -12.74 -5.89 -0.16
C ALA A 409 -13.93 -6.77 -0.67
N PRO A 410 -13.78 -7.59 -1.72
CA PRO A 410 -13.01 -7.33 -2.91
C PRO A 410 -13.66 -6.20 -3.73
N GLY A 411 -12.83 -5.33 -4.29
CA GLY A 411 -13.26 -4.19 -5.11
C GLY A 411 -12.66 -4.18 -6.50
N ILE A 412 -13.22 -3.35 -7.39
CA ILE A 412 -12.67 -3.07 -8.73
C ILE A 412 -12.35 -1.58 -8.84
N VAL A 413 -11.18 -1.27 -9.39
CA VAL A 413 -10.87 0.06 -9.95
C VAL A 413 -10.78 -0.07 -11.46
N ASP A 414 -11.69 0.56 -12.21
CA ASP A 414 -11.73 0.49 -13.66
C ASP A 414 -11.75 1.85 -14.35
N SER A 415 -11.44 1.84 -15.64
CA SER A 415 -11.65 2.98 -16.52
C SER A 415 -11.91 2.48 -17.94
N PRO A 416 -13.18 2.32 -18.34
CA PRO A 416 -13.52 1.95 -19.72
C PRO A 416 -12.98 2.95 -20.76
N SER A 417 -12.81 4.20 -20.36
CA SER A 417 -12.31 5.29 -21.19
C SER A 417 -10.78 5.46 -21.18
N GLY A 418 -10.05 4.61 -20.45
CA GLY A 418 -8.58 4.62 -20.44
C GLY A 418 -7.93 5.73 -19.61
N PHE A 419 -8.61 6.24 -18.59
CA PHE A 419 -8.05 7.21 -17.65
C PHE A 419 -7.07 6.57 -16.66
N THR A 420 -6.22 7.41 -16.08
CA THR A 420 -5.19 7.00 -15.11
C THR A 420 -5.57 7.41 -13.70
N LEU A 421 -5.43 6.49 -12.76
CA LEU A 421 -5.44 6.79 -11.32
C LEU A 421 -4.00 7.01 -10.86
N THR A 422 -3.70 8.19 -10.33
CA THR A 422 -2.40 8.46 -9.69
C THR A 422 -2.55 8.19 -8.19
N ASN A 423 -1.82 7.21 -7.68
CA ASN A 423 -1.71 6.95 -6.24
C ASN A 423 -0.58 7.80 -5.67
N SER A 424 -0.89 8.87 -4.93
CA SER A 424 0.13 9.82 -4.46
C SER A 424 1.13 9.19 -3.49
N ALA A 425 2.27 9.85 -3.27
CA ALA A 425 3.37 9.32 -2.47
C ALA A 425 3.02 8.96 -1.01
N THR A 426 1.98 9.58 -0.46
CA THR A 426 1.52 9.35 0.92
C THR A 426 0.31 8.42 1.01
N HIS A 427 -0.30 8.06 -0.12
CA HIS A 427 -1.55 7.31 -0.17
C HIS A 427 -1.30 5.80 -0.35
N THR A 428 -2.18 4.99 0.21
CA THR A 428 -2.13 3.53 0.15
C THR A 428 -3.34 2.97 -0.58
N ILE A 429 -3.11 2.09 -1.56
CA ILE A 429 -4.13 1.21 -2.14
C ILE A 429 -3.86 -0.18 -1.62
N HIS A 430 -4.84 -0.83 -0.98
CA HIS A 430 -4.61 -2.16 -0.39
C HIS A 430 -5.84 -3.07 -0.36
N GLY A 431 -5.69 -4.28 0.15
CA GLY A 431 -6.74 -5.30 0.21
C GLY A 431 -6.62 -6.38 -0.87
N HIS A 432 -7.77 -6.77 -1.42
CA HIS A 432 -7.88 -7.76 -2.50
C HIS A 432 -8.93 -7.33 -3.52
N GLY A 433 -8.80 -7.75 -4.77
CA GLY A 433 -9.66 -7.25 -5.84
C GLY A 433 -8.93 -7.08 -7.16
N LYS A 434 -9.34 -6.09 -7.95
CA LYS A 434 -8.81 -5.85 -9.31
C LYS A 434 -8.50 -4.37 -9.54
N LEU A 435 -7.29 -4.10 -9.99
CA LEU A 435 -6.87 -2.81 -10.53
C LEU A 435 -6.79 -2.92 -12.05
N GLN A 436 -7.88 -2.53 -12.72
CA GLN A 436 -8.08 -2.63 -14.16
C GLN A 436 -7.74 -1.34 -14.91
N ALA A 437 -7.93 -0.17 -14.27
CA ALA A 437 -7.50 1.12 -14.80
C ALA A 437 -5.97 1.22 -14.92
N ALA A 438 -5.47 2.19 -15.70
CA ALA A 438 -4.07 2.54 -15.65
C ALA A 438 -3.76 3.14 -14.27
N ILE A 439 -2.66 2.73 -13.65
CA ILE A 439 -2.26 3.22 -12.33
C ILE A 439 -0.87 3.84 -12.46
N ASP A 440 -0.70 5.07 -11.99
CA ASP A 440 0.61 5.64 -11.68
C ASP A 440 0.85 5.58 -10.17
N ASN A 441 1.66 4.61 -9.74
CA ASN A 441 1.90 4.38 -8.33
C ASN A 441 3.11 5.17 -7.82
N GLN A 442 2.86 6.24 -7.08
CA GLN A 442 3.89 7.01 -6.37
C GLN A 442 3.93 6.68 -4.87
N GLY A 443 2.88 6.06 -4.32
CA GLY A 443 2.77 5.58 -2.94
C GLY A 443 2.86 4.06 -2.81
N GLN A 444 1.95 3.46 -2.06
CA GLN A 444 1.92 2.01 -1.84
C GLN A 444 0.72 1.33 -2.51
N VAL A 445 0.97 0.21 -3.19
CA VAL A 445 -0.06 -0.76 -3.61
C VAL A 445 0.23 -2.09 -2.92
N ILE A 446 -0.68 -2.58 -2.09
CA ILE A 446 -0.42 -3.71 -1.20
C ILE A 446 -1.51 -4.78 -1.34
N ALA A 447 -1.12 -6.00 -1.68
CA ALA A 447 -1.96 -7.17 -1.43
C ALA A 447 -1.69 -7.63 0.02
N ASP A 448 -2.66 -7.47 0.93
CA ASP A 448 -2.50 -7.77 2.37
C ASP A 448 -3.62 -8.65 2.95
N TYR A 449 -4.60 -9.04 2.13
CA TYR A 449 -5.64 -9.98 2.57
C TYR A 449 -5.13 -11.42 2.46
N SER A 450 -4.94 -12.10 3.61
CA SER A 450 -4.48 -13.49 3.69
C SER A 450 -5.31 -14.43 2.81
N GLY A 451 -4.65 -15.15 1.90
CA GLY A 451 -5.31 -16.04 0.93
C GLY A 451 -6.08 -15.31 -0.18
N GLY A 452 -6.18 -13.99 -0.12
CA GLY A 452 -6.76 -13.13 -1.15
C GLY A 452 -5.76 -12.79 -2.24
N THR A 453 -6.29 -12.23 -3.33
CA THR A 453 -5.49 -11.77 -4.46
C THR A 453 -5.86 -10.34 -4.83
N LEU A 454 -4.85 -9.48 -4.94
CA LEU A 454 -4.95 -8.20 -5.64
C LEU A 454 -4.42 -8.39 -7.06
N SER A 455 -5.25 -8.17 -8.07
CA SER A 455 -4.91 -8.40 -9.47
C SER A 455 -4.61 -7.08 -10.19
N LEU A 456 -3.40 -6.96 -10.73
CA LEU A 456 -2.99 -5.90 -11.66
C LEU A 456 -3.28 -6.39 -13.09
N GLU A 457 -4.36 -5.92 -13.69
CA GLU A 457 -4.82 -6.45 -14.99
C GLU A 457 -5.33 -5.35 -15.94
N ASN A 458 -5.63 -5.73 -17.18
CA ASN A 458 -6.09 -4.86 -18.28
C ASN A 458 -5.07 -3.77 -18.67
N ALA A 459 -5.21 -2.55 -18.15
CA ALA A 459 -4.35 -1.43 -18.54
C ALA A 459 -2.92 -1.53 -17.96
N PRO A 460 -1.90 -0.94 -18.59
CA PRO A 460 -0.54 -0.92 -18.05
C PRO A 460 -0.45 -0.13 -16.74
N LYS A 461 0.58 -0.41 -15.94
CA LYS A 461 0.85 0.25 -14.66
C LYS A 461 2.22 0.91 -14.69
N SER A 462 2.38 2.08 -14.07
CA SER A 462 3.70 2.62 -13.70
C SER A 462 3.92 2.49 -12.20
N ASN A 463 5.16 2.20 -11.81
CA ASN A 463 5.56 2.04 -10.42
C ASN A 463 6.77 2.92 -10.10
N GLN A 464 6.54 4.00 -9.35
CA GLN A 464 7.59 4.90 -8.87
C GLN A 464 8.00 4.60 -7.42
N ALA A 465 7.19 3.82 -6.71
CA ALA A 465 7.40 3.41 -5.33
C ALA A 465 7.17 1.89 -5.17
N THR A 466 6.26 1.43 -4.32
CA THR A 466 6.16 0.01 -3.96
C THR A 466 4.83 -0.62 -4.37
N MET A 467 4.89 -1.73 -5.09
CA MET A 467 3.81 -2.70 -5.25
C MET A 467 4.20 -3.98 -4.52
N LYS A 468 3.44 -4.45 -3.53
CA LYS A 468 3.88 -5.61 -2.72
C LYS A 468 2.77 -6.58 -2.34
N ALA A 469 3.16 -7.81 -2.01
CA ALA A 469 2.33 -8.81 -1.35
C ALA A 469 2.84 -9.07 0.06
N THR A 470 1.95 -9.12 1.05
CA THR A 470 2.26 -9.39 2.47
C THR A 470 1.15 -10.22 3.13
N GLY A 471 1.40 -10.74 4.34
CA GLY A 471 0.40 -11.39 5.18
C GLY A 471 -0.25 -12.64 4.57
N GLY A 472 0.45 -13.38 3.70
CA GLY A 472 -0.12 -14.55 3.02
C GLY A 472 -0.96 -14.23 1.79
N ALA A 473 -0.99 -12.97 1.34
CA ALA A 473 -1.69 -12.55 0.13
C ALA A 473 -0.89 -12.83 -1.15
N THR A 474 -1.59 -12.78 -2.30
CA THR A 474 -0.99 -12.82 -3.64
C THR A 474 -1.19 -11.48 -4.36
N LEU A 475 -0.10 -10.91 -4.90
CA LEU A 475 -0.17 -9.86 -5.91
C LEU A 475 -0.08 -10.51 -7.30
N ALA A 476 -1.17 -10.50 -8.06
CA ALA A 476 -1.22 -11.10 -9.40
C ALA A 476 -0.90 -10.05 -10.47
N VAL A 477 0.14 -10.27 -11.26
CA VAL A 477 0.56 -9.40 -12.37
C VAL A 477 0.13 -10.01 -13.69
N LYS A 478 -0.80 -9.36 -14.38
CA LYS A 478 -1.38 -9.81 -15.66
C LYS A 478 -1.26 -8.78 -16.78
N THR A 479 -0.49 -7.72 -16.57
CA THR A 479 -0.30 -6.62 -17.51
C THR A 479 1.12 -6.07 -17.37
N ALA A 480 1.50 -5.14 -18.25
CA ALA A 480 2.81 -4.50 -18.21
C ALA A 480 2.92 -3.55 -17.01
N ILE A 481 4.10 -3.56 -16.36
CA ILE A 481 4.51 -2.65 -15.30
C ILE A 481 5.83 -1.99 -15.71
N THR A 482 5.83 -0.67 -15.79
CA THR A 482 7.05 0.13 -15.99
C THR A 482 7.46 0.74 -14.67
N GLN A 483 8.63 0.36 -14.16
CA GLN A 483 9.17 0.87 -12.91
C GLN A 483 10.13 2.03 -13.15
N SER A 484 10.13 3.00 -12.25
CA SER A 484 11.24 3.94 -12.11
C SER A 484 12.44 3.26 -11.44
N ALA A 485 13.57 3.95 -11.31
CA ALA A 485 14.74 3.45 -10.58
C ALA A 485 14.44 3.14 -9.10
N SER A 486 13.52 3.87 -8.47
CA SER A 486 13.04 3.61 -7.09
C SER A 486 11.84 2.65 -7.04
N GLY A 487 11.29 2.27 -8.19
CA GLY A 487 10.16 1.36 -8.26
C GLY A 487 10.56 -0.05 -7.79
N GLN A 488 9.76 -0.62 -6.90
CA GLN A 488 9.95 -1.95 -6.34
C GLN A 488 8.65 -2.78 -6.43
N ILE A 489 8.77 -4.01 -6.93
CA ILE A 489 7.75 -5.05 -6.76
C ILE A 489 8.26 -6.06 -5.73
N ALA A 490 7.54 -6.29 -4.64
CA ALA A 490 8.04 -7.11 -3.53
C ALA A 490 7.10 -8.23 -3.07
N ALA A 491 7.67 -9.36 -2.67
CA ALA A 491 7.00 -10.43 -1.93
C ALA A 491 7.57 -10.54 -0.50
N GLU A 492 6.79 -10.20 0.51
CA GLU A 492 7.18 -10.37 1.92
C GLU A 492 7.00 -11.83 2.38
N ASP A 493 7.38 -12.11 3.63
CA ASP A 493 7.32 -13.44 4.21
C ASP A 493 5.92 -14.07 4.07
N ASN A 494 5.89 -15.34 3.64
CA ASN A 494 4.69 -16.14 3.34
C ASN A 494 3.79 -15.60 2.22
N SER A 495 4.23 -14.59 1.46
CA SER A 495 3.47 -14.00 0.35
C SER A 495 4.13 -14.26 -0.99
N ARG A 496 3.39 -14.01 -2.08
CA ARG A 496 3.94 -14.15 -3.43
C ARG A 496 3.46 -13.07 -4.39
N VAL A 497 4.33 -12.75 -5.34
CA VAL A 497 3.96 -12.03 -6.56
C VAL A 497 3.87 -13.05 -7.69
N GLN A 498 2.69 -13.23 -8.28
CA GLN A 498 2.46 -14.23 -9.33
C GLN A 498 2.26 -13.55 -10.69
N TYR A 499 3.03 -13.98 -11.68
CA TYR A 499 3.00 -13.45 -13.03
C TYR A 499 2.23 -14.38 -13.97
N PHE A 500 1.43 -13.78 -14.85
CA PHE A 500 0.60 -14.46 -15.83
C PHE A 500 1.00 -14.09 -17.26
N SER A 501 0.46 -14.80 -18.25
CA SER A 501 0.75 -14.52 -19.67
C SER A 501 0.40 -13.08 -20.02
N GLY A 502 1.32 -12.38 -20.68
CA GLY A 502 1.20 -10.95 -21.00
C GLY A 502 1.75 -10.01 -19.91
N ALA A 503 2.23 -10.54 -18.77
CA ALA A 503 2.98 -9.74 -17.80
C ALA A 503 4.34 -9.33 -18.38
N ALA A 504 4.67 -8.04 -18.24
CA ALA A 504 5.98 -7.50 -18.54
C ALA A 504 6.42 -6.57 -17.42
N VAL A 505 7.66 -6.67 -16.95
CA VAL A 505 8.23 -5.74 -15.96
C VAL A 505 9.46 -5.08 -16.57
N SER A 506 9.48 -3.76 -16.58
CA SER A 506 10.62 -2.98 -17.08
C SER A 506 11.20 -2.09 -16.00
N GLY A 507 12.52 -2.12 -15.80
CA GLY A 507 13.23 -1.27 -14.84
C GLY A 507 13.03 -1.66 -13.37
N GLY A 508 13.63 -0.88 -12.48
CA GLY A 508 13.45 -0.96 -11.04
C GLY A 508 13.91 -2.29 -10.41
N THR A 509 13.41 -2.55 -9.20
CA THR A 509 13.79 -3.73 -8.40
C THR A 509 12.63 -4.71 -8.24
N THR A 510 12.94 -5.99 -8.21
CA THR A 510 12.07 -7.07 -7.71
C THR A 510 12.75 -7.69 -6.50
N ALA A 511 12.01 -7.89 -5.42
CA ALA A 511 12.59 -8.25 -4.12
C ALA A 511 11.72 -9.24 -3.36
N SER A 512 12.33 -10.06 -2.53
CA SER A 512 11.61 -10.85 -1.55
C SER A 512 12.29 -10.89 -0.19
N SER A 513 11.54 -11.21 0.85
CA SER A 513 12.03 -11.38 2.21
C SER A 513 11.38 -12.60 2.88
N GLY A 514 12.07 -13.21 3.85
CA GLY A 514 11.60 -14.45 4.47
C GLY A 514 11.37 -15.55 3.43
N SER A 515 10.21 -16.20 3.48
CA SER A 515 9.75 -17.21 2.52
C SER A 515 9.05 -16.62 1.27
N GLY A 516 9.02 -15.29 1.12
CA GLY A 516 8.40 -14.63 -0.02
C GLY A 516 9.09 -14.94 -1.35
N PHE A 517 8.33 -15.00 -2.44
CA PHE A 517 8.86 -15.28 -3.77
C PHE A 517 8.03 -14.71 -4.92
N HIS A 518 8.70 -14.54 -6.07
CA HIS A 518 8.12 -14.24 -7.37
C HIS A 518 7.87 -15.54 -8.13
N LEU A 519 6.67 -15.71 -8.67
CA LEU A 519 6.22 -16.97 -9.27
C LEU A 519 5.77 -16.78 -10.71
N VAL A 520 6.33 -17.57 -11.63
CA VAL A 520 5.80 -17.77 -12.98
C VAL A 520 5.31 -19.21 -13.07
N SER A 521 4.00 -19.38 -13.10
CA SER A 521 3.36 -20.70 -13.01
C SER A 521 2.27 -20.86 -14.06
N GLY A 522 2.20 -22.05 -14.65
CA GLY A 522 1.22 -22.44 -15.67
C GLY A 522 1.87 -22.75 -17.02
N GLY A 523 1.47 -23.88 -17.63
CA GLY A 523 1.95 -24.25 -18.95
C GLY A 523 1.58 -23.21 -20.01
N GLY A 524 2.58 -22.71 -20.74
CA GLY A 524 2.39 -21.69 -21.78
C GLY A 524 2.35 -20.24 -21.26
N VAL A 525 2.54 -20.02 -19.95
CA VAL A 525 2.72 -18.65 -19.42
C VAL A 525 4.07 -18.12 -19.89
N SER A 526 4.04 -16.99 -20.59
CA SER A 526 5.23 -16.29 -21.08
C SER A 526 5.22 -14.86 -20.55
N ILE A 527 6.32 -14.45 -19.92
CA ILE A 527 6.50 -13.11 -19.35
C ILE A 527 7.76 -12.46 -19.89
N THR A 528 7.87 -11.13 -19.75
CA THR A 528 9.08 -10.39 -20.14
C THR A 528 9.62 -9.59 -18.98
N LEU A 529 10.93 -9.67 -18.73
CA LEU A 529 11.67 -8.80 -17.81
C LEU A 529 12.65 -7.97 -18.62
N ASN A 530 12.63 -6.65 -18.47
CA ASN A 530 13.50 -5.73 -19.21
C ASN A 530 14.26 -4.83 -18.25
N ASP A 531 15.58 -4.91 -18.19
CA ASP A 531 16.44 -4.09 -17.33
C ASP A 531 16.02 -4.10 -15.84
N VAL A 532 15.65 -5.27 -15.33
CA VAL A 532 15.21 -5.48 -13.93
C VAL A 532 16.41 -5.83 -13.04
N THR A 533 16.40 -5.29 -11.82
CA THR A 533 17.27 -5.76 -10.72
C THR A 533 16.49 -6.73 -9.83
N ASN A 534 16.96 -7.95 -9.66
CA ASN A 534 16.40 -8.95 -8.75
C ASN A 534 17.26 -9.06 -7.50
N THR A 535 16.71 -8.75 -6.33
CA THR A 535 17.34 -9.00 -5.03
C THR A 535 16.63 -10.08 -4.22
N GLY A 536 15.66 -10.78 -4.83
CA GLY A 536 14.80 -11.75 -4.17
C GLY A 536 14.83 -13.14 -4.82
N ASN A 537 13.84 -13.94 -4.47
CA ASN A 537 13.66 -15.30 -4.94
C ASN A 537 12.63 -15.32 -6.08
N TRP A 538 13.04 -15.82 -7.24
CA TRP A 538 12.18 -16.10 -8.38
C TRP A 538 12.07 -17.61 -8.59
N LEU A 539 10.87 -18.05 -8.94
CA LEU A 539 10.58 -19.42 -9.34
C LEU A 539 9.78 -19.42 -10.64
N ALA A 540 10.37 -19.93 -11.71
CA ALA A 540 9.68 -20.28 -12.94
C ALA A 540 9.40 -21.80 -12.97
N GLU A 541 8.13 -22.16 -12.87
CA GLU A 541 7.68 -23.56 -12.85
C GLU A 541 7.63 -24.16 -14.26
N ASN A 542 7.58 -25.49 -14.31
CA ASN A 542 7.53 -26.24 -15.56
C ASN A 542 6.48 -25.74 -16.55
N GLY A 543 6.89 -25.63 -17.82
CA GLY A 543 6.06 -25.13 -18.93
C GLY A 543 5.95 -23.61 -19.03
N SER A 544 6.55 -22.85 -18.11
CA SER A 544 6.61 -21.38 -18.20
C SER A 544 7.83 -20.89 -18.99
N ILE A 545 7.73 -19.65 -19.47
CA ILE A 545 8.77 -18.95 -20.24
C ILE A 545 9.03 -17.58 -19.59
N VAL A 546 10.30 -17.30 -19.33
CA VAL A 546 10.77 -15.98 -18.89
C VAL A 546 11.67 -15.40 -19.97
N ASN A 547 11.22 -14.35 -20.65
CA ASN A 547 12.02 -13.62 -21.63
C ASN A 547 12.81 -12.53 -20.91
N LEU A 548 14.14 -12.58 -20.98
CA LEU A 548 14.98 -11.46 -20.56
C LEU A 548 15.22 -10.56 -21.78
N ALA A 549 14.53 -9.43 -21.79
CA ALA A 549 14.73 -8.35 -22.74
C ALA A 549 15.76 -7.33 -22.21
N GLY A 550 16.26 -6.49 -23.10
CA GLY A 550 17.30 -5.50 -22.78
C GLY A 550 18.70 -6.06 -22.93
N SER A 551 19.69 -5.32 -22.40
CA SER A 551 21.11 -5.71 -22.48
C SER A 551 21.63 -6.31 -21.17
N THR A 552 20.96 -6.04 -20.04
CA THR A 552 21.41 -6.48 -18.71
C THR A 552 20.26 -7.00 -17.86
N PHE A 553 20.57 -8.02 -17.06
CA PHE A 553 19.73 -8.49 -15.97
C PHE A 553 20.59 -8.58 -14.71
N THR A 554 20.33 -7.70 -13.73
CA THR A 554 21.07 -7.71 -12.46
C THR A 554 20.37 -8.67 -11.51
N ASN A 555 21.03 -9.77 -11.19
CA ASN A 555 20.55 -10.79 -10.27
C ASN A 555 21.47 -10.84 -9.06
N ASP A 556 21.01 -10.32 -7.92
CA ASP A 556 21.65 -10.42 -6.61
C ASP A 556 20.94 -11.45 -5.70
N GLY A 557 19.80 -12.00 -6.16
CA GLY A 557 19.05 -13.05 -5.48
C GLY A 557 19.16 -14.42 -6.16
N THR A 558 18.13 -15.26 -5.98
CA THR A 558 18.04 -16.57 -6.63
C THR A 558 16.96 -16.53 -7.70
N PHE A 559 17.32 -16.92 -8.93
CA PHE A 559 16.37 -17.12 -10.02
C PHE A 559 16.32 -18.60 -10.37
N GLU A 560 15.29 -19.30 -9.92
CA GLU A 560 15.09 -20.71 -10.21
C GLU A 560 14.28 -20.92 -11.49
N ILE A 561 14.82 -21.72 -12.41
CA ILE A 561 14.15 -22.23 -13.60
C ILE A 561 13.99 -23.74 -13.44
N GLY A 562 12.75 -24.19 -13.34
CA GLY A 562 12.41 -25.62 -13.41
C GLY A 562 11.91 -26.28 -12.14
N GLY A 563 11.46 -25.54 -11.11
CA GLY A 563 10.88 -26.14 -9.92
C GLY A 563 9.56 -26.90 -10.18
N TYR A 564 9.32 -27.96 -9.42
CA TYR A 564 8.19 -28.88 -9.62
C TYR A 564 6.88 -28.36 -8.98
N THR A 565 5.86 -28.09 -9.79
CA THR A 565 4.59 -28.86 -9.87
C THR A 565 3.75 -28.46 -11.11
N GLY A 566 2.98 -29.39 -11.69
CA GLY A 566 1.78 -29.09 -12.50
C GLY A 566 1.90 -28.94 -14.04
N GLY A 567 2.99 -28.42 -14.59
CA GLY A 567 3.09 -28.11 -16.04
C GLY A 567 3.74 -29.19 -16.92
N SER A 568 3.33 -29.30 -18.19
CA SER A 568 4.00 -30.12 -19.21
C SER A 568 5.18 -29.38 -19.84
N GLY A 569 6.33 -30.04 -19.97
CA GLY A 569 7.57 -29.42 -20.47
C GLY A 569 8.40 -28.80 -19.35
N ARG A 570 9.52 -28.17 -19.70
CA ARG A 570 10.44 -27.54 -18.74
C ARG A 570 10.34 -26.03 -18.81
N ALA A 571 10.52 -25.39 -17.67
CA ALA A 571 10.64 -23.93 -17.61
C ALA A 571 11.82 -23.48 -18.48
N THR A 572 11.66 -22.36 -19.18
CA THR A 572 12.69 -21.84 -20.10
C THR A 572 12.96 -20.37 -19.83
N LEU A 573 14.23 -20.04 -19.60
CA LEU A 573 14.75 -18.68 -19.66
C LEU A 573 15.20 -18.37 -21.09
N MET A 574 14.73 -17.26 -21.64
CA MET A 574 15.02 -16.82 -23.00
C MET A 574 15.78 -15.49 -22.99
N PRO A 575 17.12 -15.51 -23.06
CA PRO A 575 17.91 -14.29 -23.11
C PRO A 575 17.84 -13.62 -24.49
N ALA A 576 17.80 -12.29 -24.51
CA ALA A 576 18.07 -11.49 -25.72
C ALA A 576 19.54 -11.63 -26.17
N ASP A 577 19.83 -11.26 -27.42
CA ASP A 577 21.21 -11.25 -27.91
C ASP A 577 22.04 -10.19 -27.20
N GLY A 578 23.23 -10.58 -26.73
CA GLY A 578 24.13 -9.74 -25.94
C GLY A 578 23.74 -9.60 -24.48
N MET A 579 22.76 -10.39 -23.98
CA MET A 579 22.31 -10.32 -22.59
C MET A 579 23.45 -10.57 -21.60
N THR A 580 23.63 -9.67 -20.63
CA THR A 580 24.57 -9.84 -19.52
C THR A 580 23.82 -10.16 -18.23
N LEU A 581 24.01 -11.37 -17.70
CA LEU A 581 23.62 -11.74 -16.34
C LEU A 581 24.70 -11.25 -15.39
N GLN A 582 24.37 -10.26 -14.56
CA GLN A 582 25.29 -9.66 -13.59
C GLN A 582 24.73 -9.72 -12.17
N GLY A 583 25.48 -9.19 -11.19
CA GLY A 583 25.13 -9.28 -9.77
C GLY A 583 25.77 -10.48 -9.07
N SER A 584 25.57 -10.58 -7.76
CA SER A 584 26.15 -11.66 -6.94
C SER A 584 25.27 -12.90 -6.80
N GLY A 585 24.11 -12.88 -7.45
CA GLY A 585 23.07 -13.90 -7.35
C GLY A 585 23.34 -15.15 -8.17
N THR A 586 22.35 -16.05 -8.13
CA THR A 586 22.40 -17.34 -8.80
C THR A 586 21.23 -17.52 -9.77
N LEU A 587 21.51 -17.91 -11.01
CA LEU A 587 20.54 -18.57 -11.89
C LEU A 587 20.60 -20.07 -11.63
N LEU A 588 19.54 -20.63 -11.07
CA LEU A 588 19.45 -22.02 -10.63
C LEU A 588 18.59 -22.84 -11.61
N LEU A 589 19.10 -23.96 -12.12
CA LEU A 589 18.44 -24.81 -13.12
C LEU A 589 18.07 -26.20 -12.55
N THR A 590 16.79 -26.45 -12.25
CA THR A 590 16.33 -27.54 -11.32
C THR A 590 15.05 -28.32 -11.70
N PRO A 591 14.86 -28.88 -12.91
CA PRO A 591 15.76 -28.94 -14.04
C PRO A 591 15.23 -28.04 -15.19
N GLY A 592 15.79 -26.85 -15.32
CA GLY A 592 15.36 -25.81 -16.26
C GLY A 592 16.18 -25.68 -17.54
N TYR A 593 15.68 -24.87 -18.47
CA TYR A 593 16.35 -24.57 -19.75
C TYR A 593 16.74 -23.10 -19.89
N VAL A 594 17.86 -22.87 -20.58
CA VAL A 594 18.19 -21.59 -21.21
C VAL A 594 18.21 -21.82 -22.72
N ASN A 595 17.37 -21.10 -23.46
CA ASN A 595 17.12 -21.35 -24.88
C ASN A 595 16.68 -20.06 -25.59
N SER A 596 16.82 -19.97 -26.91
CA SER A 596 16.40 -18.79 -27.69
C SER A 596 15.84 -19.22 -29.06
N PRO A 597 14.87 -18.53 -29.70
CA PRO A 597 14.37 -18.96 -31.00
C PRO A 597 15.41 -18.74 -32.11
N THR A 598 16.39 -17.87 -31.88
CA THR A 598 17.51 -17.57 -32.79
C THR A 598 18.83 -17.74 -32.05
N PRO A 599 19.95 -17.94 -32.76
CA PRO A 599 21.27 -17.88 -32.14
C PRO A 599 21.48 -16.54 -31.43
N VAL A 600 21.91 -16.61 -30.17
CA VAL A 600 22.21 -15.46 -29.32
C VAL A 600 23.49 -15.69 -28.52
N THR A 601 24.09 -14.59 -28.08
CA THR A 601 25.17 -14.59 -27.09
C THR A 601 24.64 -14.13 -25.74
N MET A 602 25.10 -14.76 -24.67
CA MET A 602 24.85 -14.29 -23.30
C MET A 602 26.15 -14.28 -22.51
N THR A 603 26.33 -13.29 -21.64
CA THR A 603 27.48 -13.21 -20.73
C THR A 603 27.03 -13.56 -19.32
N ASN A 604 27.70 -14.53 -18.70
CA ASN A 604 27.67 -14.75 -17.25
C ASN A 604 28.77 -13.89 -16.65
N ALA A 605 28.44 -12.73 -16.07
CA ALA A 605 29.43 -11.76 -15.60
C ALA A 605 30.18 -12.27 -14.37
N ALA A 606 31.33 -11.65 -14.09
CA ALA A 606 32.09 -11.91 -12.88
C ALA A 606 31.22 -11.64 -11.63
N GLY A 607 31.26 -12.57 -10.67
CA GLY A 607 30.42 -12.52 -9.46
C GLY A 607 29.09 -13.28 -9.57
N HIS A 608 28.54 -13.45 -10.77
CA HIS A 608 27.29 -14.19 -10.98
C HIS A 608 27.53 -15.70 -11.11
N THR A 609 26.56 -16.50 -10.66
CA THR A 609 26.61 -17.96 -10.71
C THR A 609 25.47 -18.53 -11.54
N ILE A 610 25.78 -19.42 -12.48
CA ILE A 610 24.81 -20.34 -13.09
C ILE A 610 25.03 -21.71 -12.44
N SER A 611 24.03 -22.23 -11.73
CA SER A 611 24.11 -23.51 -11.01
C SER A 611 22.91 -24.41 -11.33
N GLY A 612 23.01 -25.72 -11.07
CA GLY A 612 21.87 -26.62 -11.19
C GLY A 612 22.19 -28.10 -11.03
N SER A 613 21.13 -28.90 -10.93
CA SER A 613 21.18 -30.37 -10.80
C SER A 613 20.58 -31.11 -12.01
N GLY A 614 20.05 -30.40 -13.01
CA GLY A 614 19.48 -31.01 -14.23
C GLY A 614 19.25 -30.02 -15.37
N GLY A 615 20.02 -28.93 -15.38
CA GLY A 615 19.86 -27.80 -16.28
C GLY A 615 20.45 -28.02 -17.67
N ARG A 616 19.90 -27.32 -18.68
CA ARG A 616 20.46 -27.31 -20.03
C ARG A 616 20.48 -25.90 -20.64
N ILE A 617 21.62 -25.53 -21.21
CA ILE A 617 21.78 -24.37 -22.08
C ILE A 617 21.88 -24.87 -23.53
N TYR A 618 20.89 -24.52 -24.34
CA TYR A 618 20.74 -25.01 -25.72
C TYR A 618 21.78 -24.42 -26.69
N SER A 619 21.98 -25.09 -27.82
CA SER A 619 23.06 -24.77 -28.77
C SER A 619 22.94 -23.42 -29.46
N ASN A 620 21.74 -22.84 -29.47
CA ASN A 620 21.43 -21.48 -29.92
C ASN A 620 21.75 -20.40 -28.88
N VAL A 621 22.24 -20.76 -27.70
CA VAL A 621 22.71 -19.81 -26.69
C VAL A 621 24.20 -20.04 -26.47
N THR A 622 25.04 -19.18 -27.02
CA THR A 622 26.48 -19.21 -26.78
C THR A 622 26.80 -18.42 -25.51
N VAL A 623 27.37 -19.09 -24.51
CA VAL A 623 27.73 -18.44 -23.23
C VAL A 623 29.15 -17.89 -23.29
N ASN A 624 29.33 -16.65 -22.84
CA ASN A 624 30.60 -16.07 -22.43
C ASN A 624 30.69 -16.13 -20.90
N ASN A 625 31.47 -17.07 -20.37
CA ASN A 625 31.55 -17.31 -18.93
C ASN A 625 32.70 -16.54 -18.26
N LEU A 626 32.40 -15.41 -17.62
CA LEU A 626 33.32 -14.65 -16.77
C LEU A 626 33.09 -14.94 -15.28
N GLY A 627 31.90 -15.43 -14.92
CA GLY A 627 31.50 -15.84 -13.57
C GLY A 627 31.71 -17.34 -13.29
N THR A 628 30.79 -17.91 -12.51
CA THR A 628 30.79 -19.35 -12.16
C THR A 628 29.71 -20.10 -12.93
N ILE A 629 30.08 -21.25 -13.51
CA ILE A 629 29.15 -22.28 -13.96
C ILE A 629 29.40 -23.53 -13.11
N GLU A 630 28.35 -24.00 -12.45
CA GLU A 630 28.41 -25.07 -11.47
C GLU A 630 27.36 -26.16 -11.77
N ALA A 631 27.80 -27.42 -11.76
CA ALA A 631 26.90 -28.56 -11.64
C ALA A 631 26.91 -29.05 -10.19
N ASN A 632 25.77 -29.01 -9.52
CA ASN A 632 25.63 -29.35 -8.10
C ASN A 632 24.62 -30.50 -7.92
N GLY A 633 25.13 -31.69 -7.58
CA GLY A 633 24.33 -32.90 -7.34
C GLY A 633 23.71 -33.59 -8.57
N GLY A 634 23.91 -33.03 -9.77
CA GLY A 634 23.42 -33.61 -11.01
C GLY A 634 24.09 -33.01 -12.25
N THR A 635 23.42 -32.99 -13.39
CA THR A 635 24.04 -32.56 -14.66
C THR A 635 23.62 -31.16 -15.07
N VAL A 636 24.61 -30.32 -15.40
CA VAL A 636 24.40 -29.08 -16.16
C VAL A 636 25.03 -29.25 -17.52
N GLU A 637 24.22 -29.15 -18.58
CA GLU A 637 24.63 -29.35 -19.96
C GLU A 637 24.67 -28.02 -20.72
N LEU A 638 25.82 -27.69 -21.30
CA LEU A 638 25.96 -26.64 -22.31
C LEU A 638 26.10 -27.32 -23.66
N GLN A 639 25.22 -27.05 -24.63
CA GLN A 639 25.25 -27.76 -25.91
C GLN A 639 26.25 -27.20 -26.92
N THR A 640 26.72 -25.97 -26.69
CA THR A 640 27.75 -25.30 -27.49
C THR A 640 28.88 -24.88 -26.56
N ALA A 641 30.12 -25.03 -27.02
CA ALA A 641 31.30 -24.62 -26.27
C ALA A 641 31.30 -23.09 -26.02
N PRO A 642 31.44 -22.65 -24.76
CA PRO A 642 31.67 -21.25 -24.41
C PRO A 642 32.92 -20.67 -25.07
N THR A 643 32.97 -19.34 -25.20
CA THR A 643 34.10 -18.63 -25.83
C THR A 643 35.44 -18.85 -25.12
N GLN A 644 35.41 -19.29 -23.86
CA GLN A 644 36.59 -19.66 -23.07
C GLN A 644 37.31 -20.90 -23.59
N PHE A 645 36.67 -21.73 -24.42
CA PHE A 645 37.32 -22.87 -25.09
C PHE A 645 38.01 -22.38 -26.37
N SER A 646 39.26 -21.92 -26.24
CA SER A 646 40.07 -21.41 -27.36
C SER A 646 41.12 -22.44 -27.77
N GLY A 647 40.87 -23.20 -28.84
CA GLY A 647 41.69 -24.35 -29.18
C GLY A 647 41.68 -25.37 -28.03
N THR A 648 42.83 -25.86 -27.59
CA THR A 648 42.93 -26.78 -26.42
C THR A 648 43.14 -26.04 -25.09
N THR A 649 42.95 -24.72 -25.06
CA THR A 649 43.12 -23.88 -23.87
C THR A 649 41.78 -23.44 -23.31
N LEU A 650 41.58 -23.65 -22.01
CA LEU A 650 40.47 -23.05 -21.26
C LEU A 650 40.94 -21.71 -20.68
N THR A 651 40.52 -20.60 -21.29
CA THR A 651 41.15 -19.29 -21.10
C THR A 651 40.64 -18.50 -19.88
N GLY A 652 39.55 -18.93 -19.25
CA GLY A 652 38.99 -18.23 -18.09
C GLY A 652 37.67 -18.78 -17.57
N GLY A 653 37.03 -18.02 -16.68
CA GLY A 653 35.82 -18.41 -15.97
C GLY A 653 36.06 -19.36 -14.81
N THR A 654 35.02 -19.65 -14.04
CA THR A 654 35.02 -20.65 -12.98
C THR A 654 34.09 -21.81 -13.36
N TRP A 655 34.60 -23.04 -13.28
CA TRP A 655 33.93 -24.26 -13.70
C TRP A 655 33.93 -25.26 -12.55
N LYS A 656 32.75 -25.56 -12.01
CA LYS A 656 32.61 -26.41 -10.83
C LYS A 656 31.74 -27.63 -11.12
N ALA A 657 32.19 -28.78 -10.67
CA ALA A 657 31.38 -30.00 -10.61
C ALA A 657 31.41 -30.51 -9.18
N ILE A 658 30.29 -30.43 -8.48
CA ILE A 658 30.13 -30.78 -7.06
C ILE A 658 29.13 -31.93 -6.98
N ASN A 659 29.62 -33.15 -6.74
CA ASN A 659 28.82 -34.39 -6.80
C ASN A 659 27.95 -34.50 -8.08
N GLY A 660 28.38 -33.84 -9.16
CA GLY A 660 27.60 -33.64 -10.39
C GLY A 660 28.48 -33.60 -11.63
N SER A 661 27.86 -33.44 -12.79
CA SER A 661 28.54 -33.46 -14.08
C SER A 661 28.31 -32.17 -14.85
N LEU A 662 29.40 -31.51 -15.23
CA LEU A 662 29.37 -30.39 -16.17
C LEU A 662 29.73 -30.90 -17.56
N THR A 663 28.76 -30.84 -18.48
CA THR A 663 28.95 -31.30 -19.87
C THR A 663 28.95 -30.10 -20.81
N VAL A 664 29.91 -30.10 -21.75
CA VAL A 664 30.06 -29.04 -22.75
C VAL A 664 30.12 -29.69 -24.13
N GLY A 665 29.09 -29.46 -24.93
CA GLY A 665 28.94 -29.98 -26.28
C GLY A 665 29.89 -29.28 -27.25
N GLY A 666 30.53 -30.07 -28.09
CA GLY A 666 31.48 -29.55 -29.09
C GLY A 666 32.78 -28.98 -28.52
N SER A 667 33.01 -29.04 -27.20
CA SER A 667 34.27 -28.59 -26.61
C SER A 667 35.42 -29.50 -27.04
N PRO A 668 36.58 -28.94 -27.43
CA PRO A 668 37.81 -29.71 -27.56
C PRO A 668 38.29 -30.20 -26.20
N ALA A 669 39.21 -31.18 -26.21
CA ALA A 669 39.93 -31.56 -25.01
C ALA A 669 40.81 -30.40 -24.53
N VAL A 670 40.76 -30.11 -23.24
CA VAL A 670 41.56 -29.05 -22.60
C VAL A 670 42.89 -29.65 -22.18
N THR A 671 43.97 -29.21 -22.84
CA THR A 671 45.35 -29.55 -22.45
C THR A 671 45.99 -28.45 -21.61
N THR A 672 45.53 -27.20 -21.75
CA THR A 672 46.01 -26.05 -20.98
C THR A 672 44.87 -25.41 -20.20
N ASN A 673 44.99 -25.32 -18.87
CA ASN A 673 44.01 -24.63 -18.03
C ASN A 673 44.55 -23.27 -17.58
N GLN A 674 43.91 -22.16 -17.98
CA GLN A 674 44.13 -20.82 -17.43
C GLN A 674 42.93 -20.35 -16.58
N ALA A 675 41.91 -21.19 -16.44
CA ALA A 675 40.68 -20.92 -15.70
C ALA A 675 40.74 -21.45 -14.27
N THR A 676 39.64 -21.27 -13.53
CA THR A 676 39.43 -21.96 -12.23
C THR A 676 38.55 -23.18 -12.46
N VAL A 677 39.06 -24.37 -12.16
CA VAL A 677 38.32 -25.64 -12.28
C VAL A 677 38.32 -26.35 -10.92
N ALA A 678 37.15 -26.73 -10.42
CA ALA A 678 37.03 -27.51 -9.19
C ALA A 678 36.16 -28.76 -9.39
N LEU A 679 36.71 -29.91 -9.03
CA LEU A 679 36.03 -31.20 -9.04
C LEU A 679 35.89 -31.69 -7.61
N SER A 680 34.68 -31.62 -7.05
CA SER A 680 34.40 -31.99 -5.66
C SER A 680 33.43 -33.16 -5.57
N GLY A 681 33.78 -34.20 -4.83
CA GLY A 681 32.97 -35.41 -4.71
C GLY A 681 33.37 -36.50 -5.71
N SER A 682 33.24 -37.76 -5.32
CA SER A 682 33.70 -38.92 -6.11
C SER A 682 33.02 -39.04 -7.48
N SER A 683 31.79 -38.56 -7.62
CA SER A 683 31.01 -38.54 -8.87
C SER A 683 31.22 -37.29 -9.71
N SER A 684 32.05 -36.31 -9.27
CA SER A 684 32.24 -35.08 -10.02
C SER A 684 32.90 -35.33 -11.38
N ALA A 685 32.32 -34.73 -12.42
CA ALA A 685 32.79 -34.89 -13.79
C ALA A 685 32.79 -33.57 -14.57
N PHE A 686 33.89 -33.33 -15.28
CA PHE A 686 34.02 -32.27 -16.29
C PHE A 686 34.92 -32.81 -17.40
N ALA A 687 34.33 -33.57 -18.32
CA ALA A 687 35.08 -34.35 -19.31
C ALA A 687 36.13 -33.56 -20.12
N PRO A 688 35.93 -32.28 -20.49
CA PRO A 688 36.93 -31.53 -21.24
C PRO A 688 38.30 -31.44 -20.56
N ILE A 689 38.36 -31.44 -19.22
CA ILE A 689 39.62 -31.31 -18.47
C ILE A 689 40.44 -32.61 -18.39
N ASN A 690 39.89 -33.76 -18.82
CA ASN A 690 40.54 -35.07 -18.66
C ASN A 690 41.91 -35.18 -19.37
N SER A 691 42.19 -34.33 -20.35
CA SER A 691 43.46 -34.30 -21.09
C SER A 691 44.45 -33.25 -20.59
N LEU A 692 44.24 -32.69 -19.39
CA LEU A 692 45.09 -31.64 -18.82
C LEU A 692 46.56 -32.06 -18.77
N ALA A 693 47.41 -31.22 -19.37
CA ALA A 693 48.87 -31.40 -19.43
C ALA A 693 49.64 -30.16 -18.93
N ASP A 694 49.00 -28.99 -18.90
CA ASP A 694 49.55 -27.74 -18.37
C ASP A 694 48.49 -26.97 -17.57
N ASN A 695 48.77 -26.68 -16.31
CA ASN A 695 47.93 -25.87 -15.43
C ASN A 695 48.60 -24.53 -15.14
N GLN A 696 48.02 -23.45 -15.67
CA GLN A 696 48.43 -22.06 -15.47
C GLN A 696 47.41 -21.29 -14.60
N GLY A 697 46.18 -21.82 -14.46
CA GLY A 697 45.11 -21.30 -13.62
C GLY A 697 45.01 -22.01 -12.27
N SER A 698 43.79 -22.31 -11.83
CA SER A 698 43.52 -23.08 -10.61
C SER A 698 42.83 -24.40 -10.93
N PHE A 699 43.30 -25.49 -10.33
CA PHE A 699 42.72 -26.82 -10.44
C PHE A 699 42.62 -27.52 -9.08
N SER A 700 41.40 -27.64 -8.56
CA SER A 700 41.13 -28.24 -7.25
C SER A 700 40.45 -29.60 -7.39
N ILE A 701 40.93 -30.58 -6.64
CA ILE A 701 40.42 -31.95 -6.56
C ILE A 701 40.01 -32.20 -5.10
N LEU A 702 38.71 -32.21 -4.87
CA LEU A 702 38.12 -32.08 -3.53
C LEU A 702 37.17 -33.23 -3.19
N GLY A 703 36.85 -33.41 -1.91
CA GLY A 703 35.75 -34.28 -1.48
C GLY A 703 35.88 -35.75 -1.91
N GLY A 704 37.08 -36.32 -1.88
CA GLY A 704 37.33 -37.73 -2.24
C GLY A 704 37.42 -38.01 -3.73
N ARG A 705 37.58 -36.98 -4.58
CA ARG A 705 37.72 -37.14 -6.03
C ARG A 705 39.10 -37.73 -6.39
N THR A 706 39.12 -38.71 -7.28
CA THR A 706 40.36 -39.26 -7.87
C THR A 706 40.53 -38.86 -9.34
N PHE A 707 41.37 -37.86 -9.62
CA PHE A 707 41.66 -37.44 -10.98
C PHE A 707 42.88 -38.17 -11.55
N ASN A 708 42.78 -38.68 -12.78
CA ASN A 708 43.90 -39.30 -13.49
C ASN A 708 44.23 -38.45 -14.72
N THR A 709 45.47 -37.99 -14.86
CA THR A 709 45.88 -37.28 -16.08
C THR A 709 46.10 -38.26 -17.22
N ALA A 710 46.01 -37.78 -18.47
CA ALA A 710 46.33 -38.59 -19.64
C ALA A 710 47.83 -38.87 -19.80
N GLY A 711 48.68 -37.96 -19.32
CA GLY A 711 50.13 -38.02 -19.45
C GLY A 711 50.84 -37.19 -18.36
N ALA A 712 52.00 -36.64 -18.71
CA ALA A 712 52.70 -35.69 -17.84
C ALA A 712 51.88 -34.40 -17.60
N LEU A 713 52.07 -33.78 -16.44
CA LEU A 713 51.41 -32.53 -16.06
C LEU A 713 52.45 -31.50 -15.60
N THR A 714 52.43 -30.33 -16.22
CA THR A 714 53.17 -29.15 -15.76
C THR A 714 52.22 -28.23 -14.99
N ASN A 715 52.69 -27.61 -13.91
CA ASN A 715 51.94 -26.61 -13.15
C ASN A 715 52.78 -25.35 -12.98
N SER A 716 52.20 -24.22 -13.36
CA SER A 716 52.69 -22.86 -13.07
C SER A 716 51.67 -22.03 -12.30
N GLY A 717 50.42 -22.53 -12.19
CA GLY A 717 49.33 -21.97 -11.41
C GLY A 717 49.18 -22.64 -10.05
N THR A 718 47.93 -22.91 -9.67
CA THR A 718 47.58 -23.55 -8.39
C THR A 718 46.96 -24.91 -8.60
N ILE A 719 47.42 -25.91 -7.86
CA ILE A 719 46.77 -27.22 -7.73
C ILE A 719 46.47 -27.48 -6.26
N GLU A 720 45.27 -27.95 -5.97
CA GLU A 720 44.83 -28.31 -4.62
C GLU A 720 44.29 -29.75 -4.62
N ILE A 721 44.74 -30.55 -3.66
CA ILE A 721 44.30 -31.91 -3.45
C ILE A 721 43.88 -32.06 -1.99
N ASP A 722 42.57 -31.98 -1.77
CA ASP A 722 41.96 -32.10 -0.45
C ASP A 722 42.22 -33.46 0.20
N VAL A 723 41.94 -33.54 1.50
CA VAL A 723 41.96 -34.79 2.24
C VAL A 723 41.11 -35.85 1.55
N SER A 724 41.59 -37.08 1.52
CA SER A 724 40.96 -38.23 0.84
C SER A 724 40.86 -38.13 -0.69
N SER A 725 41.23 -37.00 -1.30
CA SER A 725 41.30 -36.84 -2.75
C SER A 725 42.63 -37.34 -3.31
N LYS A 726 42.68 -37.61 -4.61
CA LYS A 726 43.88 -38.11 -5.28
C LYS A 726 44.08 -37.48 -6.65
N LEU A 727 45.30 -37.00 -6.90
CA LEU A 727 45.80 -36.69 -8.24
C LEU A 727 46.80 -37.77 -8.68
N ALA A 728 46.43 -38.55 -9.69
CA ALA A 728 47.27 -39.57 -10.28
C ALA A 728 47.79 -39.11 -11.64
N ILE A 729 49.10 -38.88 -11.73
CA ILE A 729 49.78 -38.44 -12.93
C ILE A 729 50.31 -39.66 -13.70
N ASN A 730 49.77 -39.90 -14.90
CA ASN A 730 50.26 -40.95 -15.81
C ASN A 730 51.50 -40.49 -16.59
N GLY A 731 52.50 -40.00 -15.87
CA GLY A 731 53.74 -39.47 -16.40
C GLY A 731 54.53 -38.73 -15.32
N GLY A 732 55.23 -37.68 -15.74
CA GLY A 732 55.97 -36.80 -14.84
C GLY A 732 55.12 -35.63 -14.38
N TYR A 733 55.37 -35.15 -13.16
CA TYR A 733 54.80 -33.91 -12.65
C TYR A 733 55.89 -32.84 -12.55
N THR A 734 55.68 -31.65 -13.14
CA THR A 734 56.65 -30.55 -13.07
C THR A 734 56.01 -29.30 -12.48
N GLN A 735 56.45 -28.86 -11.30
CA GLN A 735 56.10 -27.56 -10.74
C GLN A 735 57.12 -26.52 -11.20
N THR A 736 56.67 -25.45 -11.86
CA THR A 736 57.54 -24.40 -12.42
C THR A 736 57.38 -23.05 -11.72
N ALA A 737 56.19 -22.76 -11.20
CA ALA A 737 55.82 -21.55 -10.46
C ALA A 737 54.53 -21.84 -9.68
N GLY A 738 53.98 -20.87 -8.95
CA GLY A 738 52.70 -21.05 -8.24
C GLY A 738 52.79 -22.06 -7.09
N MET A 739 51.69 -22.75 -6.80
CA MET A 739 51.56 -23.62 -5.62
C MET A 739 50.91 -24.96 -5.96
N THR A 740 51.33 -26.00 -5.27
CA THR A 740 50.63 -27.29 -5.20
C THR A 740 50.42 -27.66 -3.75
N SER A 741 49.18 -27.65 -3.28
CA SER A 741 48.82 -28.10 -1.94
C SER A 741 48.30 -29.54 -1.98
N VAL A 742 48.89 -30.41 -1.18
CA VAL A 742 48.57 -31.84 -1.14
C VAL A 742 48.26 -32.25 0.28
N ASP A 743 46.97 -32.45 0.60
CA ASP A 743 46.53 -33.09 1.85
C ASP A 743 46.03 -34.52 1.63
N GLY A 744 45.59 -34.82 0.41
CA GLY A 744 45.30 -36.17 -0.04
C GLY A 744 46.55 -36.90 -0.53
N THR A 745 46.49 -37.40 -1.76
CA THR A 745 47.60 -38.12 -2.40
C THR A 745 47.91 -37.55 -3.78
N LEU A 746 49.18 -37.22 -4.02
CA LEU A 746 49.72 -36.99 -5.36
C LEU A 746 50.55 -38.21 -5.75
N SER A 747 50.28 -38.85 -6.88
CA SER A 747 51.08 -39.99 -7.36
C SER A 747 51.58 -39.77 -8.79
N THR A 748 52.82 -40.13 -9.08
CA THR A 748 53.45 -39.97 -10.40
C THR A 748 54.11 -41.28 -10.86
N THR A 749 54.08 -41.58 -12.16
CA THR A 749 54.72 -42.80 -12.69
C THR A 749 56.18 -42.61 -13.09
N THR A 750 56.58 -41.40 -13.51
CA THR A 750 57.98 -41.11 -13.90
C THR A 750 58.68 -40.10 -12.99
N GLY A 751 58.04 -39.73 -11.87
CA GLY A 751 58.58 -38.80 -10.87
C GLY A 751 57.99 -37.39 -10.94
N MET A 752 58.39 -36.59 -9.97
CA MET A 752 58.04 -35.19 -9.77
C MET A 752 59.32 -34.35 -9.77
N VAL A 753 59.29 -33.20 -10.45
CA VAL A 753 60.35 -32.19 -10.44
C VAL A 753 59.74 -30.87 -9.99
N LEU A 754 60.30 -30.26 -8.95
CA LEU A 754 60.01 -28.88 -8.56
C LEU A 754 61.13 -27.99 -9.07
N SER A 755 60.92 -27.37 -10.22
CA SER A 755 61.86 -26.40 -10.80
C SER A 755 61.62 -24.96 -10.34
N GLY A 756 60.49 -24.71 -9.66
CA GLY A 756 60.15 -23.44 -9.01
C GLY A 756 58.80 -23.56 -8.27
N GLY A 757 58.34 -22.47 -7.68
CA GLY A 757 57.07 -22.45 -6.92
C GLY A 757 57.15 -23.18 -5.57
N GLU A 758 55.98 -23.55 -5.05
CA GLU A 758 55.81 -24.12 -3.70
C GLU A 758 55.03 -25.44 -3.74
N LEU A 759 55.49 -26.43 -2.97
CA LEU A 759 54.74 -27.64 -2.62
C LEU A 759 54.41 -27.63 -1.14
N ALA A 760 53.13 -27.73 -0.82
CA ALA A 760 52.60 -27.61 0.53
C ALA A 760 51.61 -28.74 0.88
N GLY A 761 51.09 -28.71 2.11
CA GLY A 761 50.05 -29.62 2.60
C GLY A 761 50.54 -30.73 3.51
N THR A 762 49.62 -31.60 3.93
CA THR A 762 49.85 -32.68 4.93
C THR A 762 49.82 -34.10 4.36
N GLY A 763 49.73 -34.21 3.04
CA GLY A 763 49.42 -35.43 2.33
C GLY A 763 50.64 -36.27 1.96
N THR A 764 50.45 -37.18 1.01
CA THR A 764 51.48 -38.10 0.54
C THR A 764 51.81 -37.90 -0.94
N ILE A 765 53.11 -37.77 -1.25
CA ILE A 765 53.66 -37.78 -2.60
C ILE A 765 54.23 -39.16 -2.91
N ASN A 766 53.46 -39.90 -3.70
CA ASN A 766 53.80 -41.22 -4.22
C ASN A 766 54.52 -41.11 -5.57
N GLY A 767 55.79 -40.74 -5.51
CA GLY A 767 56.65 -40.55 -6.67
C GLY A 767 58.05 -40.12 -6.26
N ALA A 768 59.02 -40.41 -7.12
CA ALA A 768 60.35 -39.85 -6.97
C ALA A 768 60.32 -38.33 -7.13
N THR A 769 60.62 -37.56 -6.08
CA THR A 769 60.54 -36.10 -6.11
C THR A 769 61.93 -35.49 -6.11
N THR A 770 62.21 -34.59 -7.05
CA THR A 770 63.43 -33.76 -7.08
C THR A 770 63.05 -32.29 -6.87
N VAL A 771 63.72 -31.62 -5.93
CA VAL A 771 63.56 -30.19 -5.65
C VAL A 771 64.78 -29.45 -6.15
N GLU A 772 64.59 -28.61 -7.16
CA GLU A 772 65.64 -27.81 -7.78
C GLU A 772 65.92 -26.50 -7.02
N ALA A 773 66.96 -25.79 -7.45
CA ALA A 773 67.32 -24.48 -6.90
C ALA A 773 66.15 -23.48 -6.98
N GLY A 774 65.81 -22.86 -5.85
CA GLY A 774 64.75 -21.85 -5.75
C GLY A 774 63.33 -22.40 -5.61
N ALA A 775 63.11 -23.71 -5.69
CA ALA A 775 61.83 -24.33 -5.36
C ALA A 775 61.66 -24.49 -3.84
N THR A 776 60.42 -24.42 -3.38
CA THR A 776 60.09 -24.36 -1.94
C THR A 776 59.23 -25.53 -1.50
N LEU A 777 59.61 -26.19 -0.41
CA LEU A 777 58.75 -27.09 0.36
C LEU A 777 58.17 -26.33 1.54
N SER A 778 56.86 -26.46 1.78
CA SER A 778 56.12 -25.85 2.89
C SER A 778 55.08 -26.83 3.44
N PRO A 779 55.50 -27.92 4.12
CA PRO A 779 54.61 -28.87 4.76
C PRO A 779 53.54 -28.19 5.62
N GLY A 780 52.39 -28.84 5.74
CA GLY A 780 51.30 -28.37 6.60
C GLY A 780 50.41 -27.29 6.00
N HIS A 781 49.51 -26.82 6.85
CA HIS A 781 48.83 -25.52 6.76
C HIS A 781 49.17 -24.70 8.00
N SER A 782 50.41 -24.83 8.52
CA SER A 782 50.88 -24.21 9.76
C SER A 782 50.39 -24.88 11.05
N ALA A 783 51.05 -25.88 11.65
CA ALA A 783 52.22 -26.68 11.25
C ALA A 783 51.83 -28.16 10.97
N GLY A 784 52.55 -28.90 10.12
CA GLY A 784 52.17 -30.27 9.73
C GLY A 784 53.22 -31.12 9.02
N VAL A 785 52.87 -32.38 8.73
CA VAL A 785 53.79 -33.38 8.14
C VAL A 785 53.48 -33.62 6.67
N LEU A 786 54.45 -33.41 5.77
CA LEU A 786 54.34 -33.78 4.37
C LEU A 786 55.16 -35.04 4.09
N THR A 787 54.52 -36.05 3.48
CA THR A 787 55.12 -37.38 3.32
C THR A 787 55.53 -37.65 1.88
N PHE A 788 56.73 -38.18 1.67
CA PHE A 788 57.29 -38.55 0.36
C PHE A 788 57.65 -40.04 0.33
N GLN A 789 57.50 -40.67 -0.83
CA GLN A 789 58.11 -41.99 -1.05
C GLN A 789 59.60 -41.90 -1.32
N ARG A 790 60.03 -40.87 -2.07
CA ARG A 790 61.43 -40.61 -2.37
C ARG A 790 61.64 -39.13 -2.64
N LEU A 791 62.67 -38.55 -2.05
CA LEU A 791 62.97 -37.11 -2.12
C LEU A 791 64.45 -36.88 -2.44
N ALA A 792 64.71 -35.99 -3.39
CA ALA A 792 66.02 -35.48 -3.73
C ALA A 792 66.01 -33.96 -3.61
N LEU A 793 66.96 -33.38 -2.86
CA LEU A 793 67.15 -31.93 -2.77
C LEU A 793 68.43 -31.54 -3.50
N ASN A 794 68.30 -30.68 -4.52
CA ASN A 794 69.44 -30.07 -5.20
C ASN A 794 69.86 -28.78 -4.48
N SER A 795 71.13 -28.39 -4.67
CA SER A 795 71.67 -27.15 -4.10
C SER A 795 70.80 -25.95 -4.49
N GLY A 796 70.37 -25.17 -3.51
CA GLY A 796 69.47 -24.03 -3.65
C GLY A 796 68.01 -24.32 -3.30
N ALA A 797 67.64 -25.55 -2.95
CA ALA A 797 66.28 -25.87 -2.48
C ALA A 797 65.96 -25.17 -1.15
N ILE A 798 64.68 -24.79 -0.98
CA ILE A 798 64.18 -24.02 0.16
C ILE A 798 63.15 -24.84 0.93
N TYR A 799 63.24 -24.81 2.26
CA TYR A 799 62.25 -25.38 3.18
C TYR A 799 61.72 -24.27 4.08
N ASN A 800 60.45 -23.91 3.92
CA ASN A 800 59.75 -23.09 4.91
C ASN A 800 59.28 -24.01 6.04
N PHE A 801 59.74 -23.72 7.25
CA PHE A 801 59.53 -24.55 8.42
C PHE A 801 58.86 -23.71 9.52
N GLU A 802 57.67 -24.12 9.90
CA GLU A 802 56.86 -23.43 10.89
C GLU A 802 56.90 -24.13 12.25
N ILE A 803 57.06 -23.34 13.31
CA ILE A 803 57.02 -23.77 14.72
C ILE A 803 55.71 -23.29 15.36
N ASP A 804 54.92 -24.22 15.90
CA ASP A 804 53.71 -23.95 16.68
C ASP A 804 53.82 -24.60 18.07
N GLY A 805 54.57 -23.94 18.96
CA GLY A 805 54.87 -24.45 20.29
C GLY A 805 55.57 -25.81 20.21
N PRO A 806 55.07 -26.88 20.84
CA PRO A 806 55.70 -28.20 20.76
C PRO A 806 55.55 -28.89 19.39
N ASN A 807 54.65 -28.41 18.53
CA ASN A 807 54.46 -28.92 17.18
C ASN A 807 55.31 -28.12 16.19
N ALA A 808 55.72 -28.76 15.09
CA ALA A 808 56.38 -28.09 13.99
C ALA A 808 56.17 -28.86 12.69
N ASP A 809 56.50 -28.23 11.58
CA ASP A 809 56.50 -28.89 10.28
C ASP A 809 57.46 -30.08 10.27
N ARG A 810 57.18 -31.08 9.44
CA ARG A 810 58.13 -32.17 9.22
C ARG A 810 57.99 -32.74 7.82
N ILE A 811 59.11 -33.17 7.26
CA ILE A 811 59.13 -33.95 6.03
C ILE A 811 59.43 -35.41 6.38
N ASP A 812 58.50 -36.31 6.05
CA ASP A 812 58.69 -37.75 6.20
C ASP A 812 59.01 -38.39 4.86
N ILE A 813 60.02 -39.27 4.81
CA ILE A 813 60.39 -40.04 3.63
C ILE A 813 60.28 -41.52 3.95
N ILE A 814 59.24 -42.18 3.42
CA ILE A 814 58.80 -43.50 3.90
C ILE A 814 59.07 -44.66 2.92
N GLY A 815 59.68 -44.40 1.76
CA GLY A 815 59.97 -45.46 0.79
C GLY A 815 61.13 -46.36 1.19
N SER A 816 61.28 -47.52 0.54
CA SER A 816 62.38 -48.46 0.79
C SER A 816 63.60 -48.22 -0.12
N GLY A 817 64.81 -48.28 0.43
CA GLY A 817 66.08 -48.18 -0.32
C GLY A 817 66.77 -46.82 -0.17
N ASP A 818 67.50 -46.37 -1.20
CA ASP A 818 68.09 -45.02 -1.25
C ASP A 818 67.03 -43.99 -1.63
N VAL A 819 66.25 -43.57 -0.62
CA VAL A 819 65.04 -42.78 -0.82
C VAL A 819 65.18 -41.30 -0.47
N PHE A 820 66.25 -40.90 0.21
CA PHE A 820 66.53 -39.50 0.50
C PHE A 820 67.93 -39.10 0.05
N THR A 821 68.04 -38.17 -0.90
CA THR A 821 69.34 -37.74 -1.45
C THR A 821 69.51 -36.23 -1.36
N LEU A 822 70.67 -35.78 -0.88
CA LEU A 822 71.09 -34.38 -0.95
C LEU A 822 72.22 -34.23 -1.98
N ALA A 823 72.23 -33.14 -2.74
CA ALA A 823 73.36 -32.82 -3.61
C ALA A 823 74.65 -32.63 -2.78
N SER A 824 75.73 -33.33 -3.15
CA SER A 824 77.07 -33.16 -2.55
C SER A 824 77.56 -31.72 -2.74
N GLY A 825 78.16 -31.14 -1.71
CA GLY A 825 78.51 -29.72 -1.65
C GLY A 825 77.31 -28.76 -1.68
N GLY A 826 76.08 -29.27 -1.51
CA GLY A 826 74.85 -28.50 -1.66
C GLY A 826 74.64 -27.45 -0.56
N VAL A 827 74.00 -26.33 -0.93
CA VAL A 827 73.57 -25.26 -0.02
C VAL A 827 72.05 -25.24 0.01
N PHE A 828 71.44 -25.45 1.18
CA PHE A 828 69.99 -25.49 1.37
C PHE A 828 69.56 -24.36 2.29
N THR A 829 68.35 -23.83 2.11
CA THR A 829 67.82 -22.77 2.98
C THR A 829 66.65 -23.29 3.81
N ILE A 830 66.66 -23.02 5.10
CA ILE A 830 65.51 -23.20 5.99
C ILE A 830 65.03 -21.82 6.43
N ASN A 831 63.79 -21.51 6.12
CA ASN A 831 63.14 -20.29 6.58
C ASN A 831 62.27 -20.65 7.78
N LEU A 832 62.66 -20.19 8.96
CA LEU A 832 61.93 -20.40 10.22
C LEU A 832 60.85 -19.35 10.36
N ASP A 833 59.62 -19.81 10.52
CA ASP A 833 58.50 -19.00 11.00
C ASP A 833 57.98 -19.55 12.32
N VAL A 834 57.59 -18.66 13.24
CA VAL A 834 57.11 -19.04 14.57
C VAL A 834 55.67 -18.56 14.69
N LEU A 835 54.75 -19.50 14.55
CA LEU A 835 53.32 -19.27 14.67
C LEU A 835 52.93 -19.07 16.14
N ASN A 836 53.50 -19.90 17.01
CA ASN A 836 53.31 -19.83 18.45
C ASN A 836 54.65 -20.08 19.17
N PRO A 837 55.19 -19.09 19.88
CA PRO A 837 56.43 -19.26 20.61
C PRO A 837 56.26 -20.06 21.93
N THR A 838 55.02 -20.23 22.40
CA THR A 838 54.74 -20.81 23.72
C THR A 838 55.01 -22.31 23.72
N GLY A 839 55.92 -22.76 24.57
CA GLY A 839 56.26 -24.19 24.66
C GLY A 839 57.11 -24.69 23.49
N ALA A 840 57.80 -23.78 22.79
CA ALA A 840 58.77 -24.16 21.78
C ALA A 840 59.88 -25.05 22.37
N LEU A 841 60.26 -26.08 21.62
CA LEU A 841 61.28 -27.06 21.98
C LEU A 841 62.68 -26.52 21.64
N SER A 842 63.69 -27.05 22.32
CA SER A 842 65.09 -26.78 21.97
C SER A 842 65.54 -27.49 20.69
N GLU A 843 64.80 -28.52 20.26
CA GLU A 843 65.07 -29.29 19.05
C GLU A 843 63.77 -29.71 18.34
N TYR A 844 63.78 -29.72 17.01
CA TYR A 844 62.71 -30.26 16.16
C TYR A 844 63.28 -31.10 15.03
N ALA A 845 62.54 -32.13 14.62
CA ALA A 845 62.88 -32.90 13.43
C ALA A 845 62.44 -32.15 12.17
N LEU A 846 63.39 -31.79 11.31
CA LEU A 846 63.13 -31.18 10.00
C LEU A 846 62.72 -32.26 8.99
N PHE A 847 63.50 -33.34 8.96
CA PHE A 847 63.32 -34.48 8.07
C PHE A 847 63.44 -35.77 8.85
N HIS A 848 62.65 -36.78 8.48
CA HIS A 848 62.78 -38.15 8.93
C HIS A 848 62.71 -39.10 7.73
N TRP A 849 63.58 -40.11 7.67
CA TRP A 849 63.53 -41.13 6.61
C TRP A 849 63.60 -42.54 7.15
N VAL A 850 63.17 -43.51 6.35
CA VAL A 850 63.35 -44.94 6.64
C VAL A 850 64.47 -45.55 5.79
N GLY A 851 65.16 -46.56 6.33
CA GLY A 851 66.26 -47.26 5.65
C GLY A 851 67.64 -46.86 6.14
N SER A 852 68.67 -47.16 5.35
CA SER A 852 70.09 -46.91 5.68
C SER A 852 70.75 -45.92 4.72
N THR A 853 69.99 -44.98 4.16
CA THR A 853 70.49 -44.03 3.16
C THR A 853 71.60 -43.17 3.75
N ALA A 854 72.76 -43.15 3.10
CA ALA A 854 73.89 -42.33 3.52
C ALA A 854 73.68 -40.87 3.06
N ILE A 855 73.57 -39.95 4.02
CA ILE A 855 73.46 -38.51 3.75
C ILE A 855 74.86 -37.89 3.71
N PRO A 856 75.21 -37.11 2.67
CA PRO A 856 76.52 -36.46 2.58
C PRO A 856 76.76 -35.50 3.75
N ALA A 857 77.93 -35.60 4.38
CA ALA A 857 78.32 -34.72 5.48
C ALA A 857 78.75 -33.31 5.02
N ASP A 858 78.99 -33.12 3.71
CA ASP A 858 79.47 -31.90 3.07
C ASP A 858 78.34 -30.98 2.59
N THR A 859 77.25 -30.87 3.35
CA THR A 859 76.13 -29.98 3.03
C THR A 859 76.11 -28.73 3.92
N THR A 860 75.67 -27.61 3.36
CA THR A 860 75.50 -26.34 4.08
C THR A 860 74.01 -26.02 4.23
N TRP A 861 73.57 -25.69 5.45
CA TRP A 861 72.20 -25.28 5.72
C TRP A 861 72.16 -23.85 6.23
N LEU A 862 71.56 -22.97 5.45
CA LEU A 862 71.33 -21.58 5.79
C LEU A 862 70.00 -21.47 6.52
N VAL A 863 70.07 -21.29 7.84
CA VAL A 863 68.87 -21.06 8.67
C VAL A 863 68.62 -19.56 8.72
N THR A 864 67.44 -19.14 8.27
CA THR A 864 66.98 -17.75 8.33
C THR A 864 65.69 -17.68 9.13
N GLY A 865 65.46 -16.58 9.85
CA GLY A 865 64.28 -16.40 10.69
C GLY A 865 64.14 -14.96 11.17
N ALA A 866 63.05 -14.65 11.86
CA ALA A 866 62.86 -13.35 12.49
C ALA A 866 63.97 -13.04 13.52
N PRO A 867 64.26 -11.76 13.84
CA PRO A 867 65.27 -11.42 14.84
C PRO A 867 65.04 -12.14 16.18
N GLY A 868 66.07 -12.86 16.65
CA GLY A 868 66.02 -13.65 17.88
C GLY A 868 65.51 -15.09 17.70
N VAL A 869 64.98 -15.45 16.52
CA VAL A 869 64.69 -16.83 16.13
C VAL A 869 65.91 -17.41 15.43
N SER A 870 66.47 -18.49 15.97
CA SER A 870 67.60 -19.18 15.35
C SER A 870 67.60 -20.67 15.67
N GLY A 871 68.36 -21.43 14.90
CA GLY A 871 68.63 -22.84 15.14
C GLY A 871 69.83 -23.28 14.31
N VAL A 872 70.37 -24.45 14.64
CA VAL A 872 71.50 -25.08 13.95
C VAL A 872 71.00 -26.38 13.35
N VAL A 873 71.31 -26.64 12.08
CA VAL A 873 70.98 -27.93 11.47
C VAL A 873 72.01 -28.98 11.86
N GLU A 874 71.55 -30.09 12.40
CA GLU A 874 72.35 -31.25 12.76
C GLU A 874 71.82 -32.48 12.01
N ILE A 875 72.70 -33.14 11.23
CA ILE A 875 72.37 -34.41 10.58
C ILE A 875 72.66 -35.52 11.59
N ARG A 876 71.65 -36.33 11.94
CA ARG A 876 71.76 -37.49 12.84
C ARG A 876 71.43 -38.78 12.07
N PRO A 877 72.40 -39.37 11.34
CA PRO A 877 72.16 -40.56 10.51
C PRO A 877 71.75 -41.79 11.32
N ASP A 878 72.15 -41.89 12.58
CA ASP A 878 71.77 -42.96 13.52
C ASP A 878 70.28 -42.95 13.87
N LEU A 879 69.65 -41.78 13.83
CA LEU A 879 68.21 -41.59 14.05
C LEU A 879 67.42 -41.49 12.74
N ASN A 880 68.10 -41.60 11.59
CA ASN A 880 67.55 -41.29 10.28
C ASN A 880 66.79 -39.95 10.25
N SER A 881 67.41 -38.90 10.80
CA SER A 881 66.79 -37.57 10.90
C SER A 881 67.77 -36.43 10.61
N ILE A 882 67.25 -35.34 10.05
CA ILE A 882 67.89 -34.03 10.10
C ILE A 882 67.13 -33.21 11.14
N MET A 883 67.85 -32.70 12.13
CA MET A 883 67.31 -31.97 13.26
C MET A 883 67.62 -30.48 13.14
N LEU A 884 66.70 -29.64 13.57
CA LEU A 884 66.98 -28.25 13.95
C LEU A 884 67.22 -28.24 15.46
N THR A 885 68.43 -27.92 15.90
CA THR A 885 68.85 -27.94 17.31
C THR A 885 69.28 -26.57 17.78
N ASN A 886 69.50 -26.40 19.09
CA ASN A 886 69.78 -25.10 19.70
C ASN A 886 68.75 -24.03 19.29
N VAL A 887 67.49 -24.44 19.20
CA VAL A 887 66.42 -23.56 18.76
C VAL A 887 66.16 -22.51 19.84
N THR A 888 66.32 -21.24 19.46
CA THR A 888 65.94 -20.11 20.30
C THR A 888 64.72 -19.45 19.71
N VAL A 889 63.66 -19.36 20.51
CA VAL A 889 62.46 -18.58 20.21
C VAL A 889 62.26 -17.59 21.34
N PRO A 890 62.22 -16.27 21.10
CA PRO A 890 62.05 -15.28 22.16
C PRO A 890 60.70 -15.43 22.86
N GLU A 891 60.68 -15.37 24.20
CA GLU A 891 59.43 -15.44 24.95
C GLU A 891 58.53 -14.21 24.70
N PRO A 892 57.19 -14.37 24.74
CA PRO A 892 56.21 -13.34 24.34
C PRO A 892 56.37 -11.98 25.02
N LEU A 893 56.90 -11.93 26.24
CA LEU A 893 57.06 -10.71 27.02
C LEU A 893 58.21 -9.80 26.54
N SER A 894 59.01 -10.26 25.57
CA SER A 894 60.16 -9.52 25.04
C SER A 894 59.83 -8.68 23.79
N ILE A 895 58.66 -8.86 23.17
CA ILE A 895 58.31 -8.30 21.84
C ILE A 895 57.05 -7.42 21.96
N GLY A 896 57.13 -6.40 22.81
CA GLY A 896 56.03 -5.46 23.02
C GLY A 896 55.83 -4.39 21.93
N LEU A 897 56.55 -4.41 20.79
CA LEU A 897 56.50 -3.27 19.85
C LEU A 897 56.57 -3.57 18.34
N PHE A 898 56.58 -4.82 17.88
CA PHE A 898 56.71 -5.12 16.43
C PHE A 898 55.63 -6.04 15.81
N VAL A 899 54.57 -6.39 16.55
CA VAL A 899 53.62 -7.44 16.11
C VAL A 899 52.45 -6.93 15.23
N ALA A 900 52.23 -5.62 15.10
CA ALA A 900 51.08 -5.11 14.34
C ALA A 900 51.30 -5.01 12.81
N ALA A 901 52.54 -5.06 12.30
CA ALA A 901 52.83 -4.83 10.88
C ALA A 901 53.07 -6.11 10.05
N ALA A 902 53.52 -7.21 10.66
CA ALA A 902 53.87 -8.44 9.94
C ALA A 902 52.69 -9.40 9.72
N MET A 903 51.74 -9.46 10.67
CA MET A 903 50.57 -10.35 10.58
C MET A 903 49.59 -9.97 9.46
N GLY A 904 49.59 -8.72 9.02
CA GLY A 904 48.73 -8.25 7.91
C GLY A 904 49.23 -8.65 6.52
N LEU A 905 50.51 -9.00 6.36
CA LEU A 905 51.12 -9.26 5.05
C LEU A 905 51.23 -10.77 4.72
N LEU A 906 51.29 -11.64 5.74
CA LEU A 906 51.39 -13.10 5.57
C LEU A 906 50.01 -13.80 5.55
N ALA A 907 49.06 -13.36 6.38
CA ALA A 907 47.70 -13.91 6.36
C ALA A 907 46.96 -13.66 5.03
N ARG A 908 47.38 -12.65 4.26
CA ARG A 908 46.78 -12.33 2.95
C ARG A 908 47.33 -13.17 1.79
N ARG A 909 48.34 -14.03 2.02
CA ARG A 909 48.99 -14.81 0.97
C ARG A 909 48.63 -16.30 0.97
N ARG A 910 47.91 -16.81 1.98
CA ARG A 910 47.55 -18.24 2.07
C ARG A 910 46.09 -18.53 2.46
N SER A 911 45.21 -17.54 2.62
CA SER A 911 43.76 -17.77 2.75
C SER A 911 42.99 -17.35 1.49
N ARG A 912 43.09 -18.13 0.40
CA ARG A 912 42.07 -18.19 -0.66
C ARG A 912 42.13 -19.51 -1.39
#